data_AF-A0A8C6MC59-F1
#
_entry.id   AF-A0A8C6MC59-F1
#
_cell.length_a   1.000
_cell.length_b   1.000
_cell.length_c   1.000
_cell.angle_alpha   90.00
_cell.angle_beta   90.00
_cell.angle_gamma   90.00
#
_symmetry.space_group_name_H-M   'P 1'
#
loop_
_entity.id
_entity.type
_entity.pdbx_description
1 polymer ?
#
loop_
_entity_poly.entity_id
_entity_poly.type
_entity_poly.pdbx_seq_one_letter_code
_entity_poly.pdbx_strand_id
1 'polypeptide(L)'
;MSCRHLVPLCLNLFFPHSLCLCKPDRLSPPLDIQLEALNCTAFSVRWKMPRRHVSTITGYKVFYTEMKNGRPVATTSIMEVPLSLDMLTTDVDIGNLKMNAKYRVSVGAYGWAGEGRPSMPRDISTASHEMCMPPSPPTQPVVIAVSDTELALSWQQGESEGSAPVLHFLVAYIRPEMDTEWTYIREPIDTTSMVLKGLMPDTEYQFVVRAVNMHGVSPPSQINNPVRTHGTSDVASGDFGRYIANSGIEDEDGFDFDDSDYDVFIEEQKGLTNLFYISSPARIHLSTPASTTPTISPWRGEVPRVYELDCEDTVCPSDSFCLSDDVSGGSRCHCNLGRRGDTCSEVITINFPRFYGYSHMTFEPLKNSYQTFQITLEFKAESVDGLLLYCGENEHGHGDFMSLALVRGKLHYRFNCGTGPAQIVSESRIVLGQWHTVTVFRDGMNGWIRMDNDNPISARSQGQYTKITFRSPLYVGGSSRAYGLLKATGANRGFVGCLQSLTINNKATDIRPWPLGKALSGADVGECSDSVCDLVSCANGGVCFANRADDYICLCALGYRGVLCEESFLLSSPLFNETVFSYAVIPWPQSSQSYLSFMEFEVTFRPSSPNGALLYSDDAESRDFLAINLVDGYVEFRFDCGSGEAILRSEEQISLDSWHELRVSRTAKSGILQVDNQRPVEGIAEGAFTQINCSSPLYVGGVPVYEKTKTTASVRKPFSGVIQKLILNDRTIPITISSAGGVNVQNSAHPCVESPCANGGTCRPKWDSYECDCPLGYDGRHCQKECGNYCLNIVTEAIEIPQFIGRSYLIYDNRDILKRVSGSRTNLFMRFKSTAKEGLLLWRGDSPMRPNSDFLSMGLQDGALIFSYNLGSGVANITVNGTFSDGKWHRVKAVRDGQSGKLTVDDYGAKTGRSPGMMRQLNINGPLYVGGMKEIALHTSRQYVGGLVGCVSHFTLSTDYHLALVEDASDGKNINTCSN
;
A
#
# COMPACT_ATOMS: atom_id res chain seq x y z
N MET A 1 49.24 9.87 -28.85
CA MET A 1 49.97 10.37 -30.03
C MET A 1 49.38 11.73 -30.42
N SER A 2 50.23 12.75 -30.67
CA SER A 2 49.92 14.08 -31.24
C SER A 2 48.96 15.00 -30.44
N CYS A 3 49.03 16.34 -30.55
CA CYS A 3 50.13 17.30 -30.27
C CYS A 3 49.62 18.75 -30.48
N ARG A 4 50.33 19.74 -29.92
CA ARG A 4 50.15 21.22 -30.08
C ARG A 4 48.93 21.81 -29.35
N HIS A 5 48.93 23.01 -28.75
CA HIS A 5 49.93 24.06 -28.43
C HIS A 5 49.30 24.93 -27.29
N LEU A 6 49.97 25.77 -26.49
CA LEU A 6 51.36 26.21 -26.36
C LEU A 6 51.60 26.74 -24.92
N VAL A 7 52.85 26.74 -24.43
CA VAL A 7 53.33 27.64 -23.36
C VAL A 7 54.61 28.29 -23.87
N PRO A 8 54.69 29.63 -23.86
CA PRO A 8 55.82 30.35 -23.24
C PRO A 8 55.28 31.56 -22.43
N LEU A 9 56.02 32.26 -21.56
CA LEU A 9 57.41 32.16 -21.08
C LEU A 9 57.44 32.87 -19.70
N CYS A 10 58.13 32.34 -18.70
CA CYS A 10 58.49 33.12 -17.51
C CYS A 10 59.84 33.81 -17.75
N LEU A 11 59.92 35.11 -17.46
CA LEU A 11 61.18 35.84 -17.27
C LEU A 11 60.99 36.90 -16.18
N ASN A 12 61.54 36.58 -14.99
CA ASN A 12 62.44 37.44 -14.23
C ASN A 12 62.03 38.92 -13.99
N LEU A 13 61.61 39.27 -12.76
CA LEU A 13 62.49 39.90 -11.73
C LEU A 13 61.72 40.57 -10.56
N PHE A 14 62.41 40.64 -9.41
CA PHE A 14 62.20 41.47 -8.21
C PHE A 14 60.97 41.27 -7.28
N PHE A 15 61.30 41.19 -5.98
CA PHE A 15 60.45 41.40 -4.79
C PHE A 15 59.95 42.87 -4.70
N PRO A 16 59.04 43.23 -3.77
CA PRO A 16 57.88 42.48 -3.24
C PRO A 16 56.63 43.37 -3.07
N HIS A 17 55.43 42.99 -3.55
CA HIS A 17 54.19 43.66 -3.12
C HIS A 17 52.97 42.72 -3.03
N SER A 18 52.08 43.08 -2.12
CA SER A 18 50.96 42.34 -1.54
C SER A 18 50.10 41.47 -2.48
N LEU A 19 49.96 40.19 -2.11
CA LEU A 19 48.87 39.33 -2.57
C LEU A 19 47.54 39.77 -1.93
N CYS A 20 46.74 40.55 -2.66
CA CYS A 20 45.31 40.63 -2.41
C CYS A 20 44.64 39.39 -3.02
N LEU A 21 44.35 38.39 -2.18
CA LEU A 21 43.58 37.21 -2.57
C LEU A 21 42.12 37.60 -2.88
N CYS A 22 41.66 37.33 -4.10
CA CYS A 22 40.25 37.44 -4.46
C CYS A 22 39.41 36.44 -3.65
N LYS A 23 38.28 36.89 -3.10
CA LYS A 23 37.31 36.02 -2.42
C LYS A 23 36.61 35.09 -3.42
N PRO A 24 36.20 33.87 -3.02
CA PRO A 24 35.39 32.99 -3.86
C PRO A 24 34.00 33.59 -4.11
N ASP A 25 33.45 33.34 -5.29
CA ASP A 25 32.12 33.81 -5.70
C ASP A 25 31.02 33.22 -4.81
N ARG A 26 30.04 34.06 -4.44
CA ARG A 26 28.86 33.66 -3.66
C ARG A 26 27.63 33.50 -4.56
N LEU A 27 26.66 32.70 -4.11
CA LEU A 27 25.34 32.61 -4.74
C LEU A 27 24.69 34.00 -4.87
N SER A 28 24.07 34.25 -6.03
CA SER A 28 23.31 35.48 -6.29
C SER A 28 21.95 35.48 -5.57
N PRO A 29 21.33 36.65 -5.31
CA PRO A 29 20.03 36.71 -4.66
C PRO A 29 18.90 36.14 -5.54
N PRO A 30 17.85 35.55 -4.92
CA PRO A 30 16.59 35.24 -5.59
C PRO A 30 15.96 36.45 -6.29
N LEU A 31 15.22 36.18 -7.36
CA LEU A 31 14.62 37.18 -8.24
C LEU A 31 13.10 37.26 -8.05
N ASP A 32 12.50 38.32 -8.60
CA ASP A 32 11.04 38.45 -8.78
C ASP A 32 10.21 38.09 -7.53
N ILE A 33 10.57 38.67 -6.38
CA ILE A 33 9.86 38.40 -5.12
C ILE A 33 8.49 39.07 -5.13
N GLN A 34 7.46 38.26 -4.95
CA GLN A 34 6.07 38.66 -4.87
C GLN A 34 5.54 38.31 -3.47
N LEU A 35 4.77 39.22 -2.90
CA LEU A 35 4.16 39.08 -1.58
C LEU A 35 2.65 39.27 -1.74
N GLU A 36 1.85 38.39 -1.17
CA GLU A 36 0.39 38.41 -1.27
C GLU A 36 -0.22 38.09 0.10
N ALA A 37 -1.18 38.89 0.56
CA ALA A 37 -1.80 38.71 1.87
C ALA A 37 -2.86 37.62 1.78
N LEU A 38 -2.72 36.55 2.59
CA LEU A 38 -3.62 35.41 2.55
C LEU A 38 -4.84 35.61 3.46
N ASN A 39 -4.61 36.13 4.66
CA ASN A 39 -5.66 36.45 5.63
C ASN A 39 -5.16 37.50 6.65
N CYS A 40 -5.91 37.68 7.75
CA CYS A 40 -5.58 38.62 8.82
C CYS A 40 -4.32 38.26 9.64
N THR A 41 -3.75 37.06 9.49
CA THR A 41 -2.57 36.56 10.25
C THR A 41 -1.52 35.87 9.38
N ALA A 42 -1.65 35.91 8.05
CA ALA A 42 -0.74 35.22 7.13
C ALA A 42 -0.53 35.95 5.80
N PHE A 43 0.66 35.77 5.20
CA PHE A 43 0.97 36.17 3.83
C PHE A 43 1.85 35.12 3.13
N SER A 44 1.73 35.03 1.80
CA SER A 44 2.60 34.20 0.95
C SER A 44 3.80 35.01 0.44
N VAL A 45 4.89 34.29 0.20
CA VAL A 45 6.13 34.81 -0.37
C VAL A 45 6.50 33.92 -1.55
N ARG A 46 6.50 34.45 -2.77
CA ARG A 46 6.93 33.74 -3.99
C ARG A 46 8.16 34.41 -4.59
N TRP A 47 9.07 33.65 -5.20
CA TRP A 47 10.27 34.15 -5.85
C TRP A 47 10.62 33.36 -7.11
N LYS A 48 11.72 33.73 -7.76
CA LYS A 48 12.38 32.96 -8.82
C LYS A 48 13.81 32.65 -8.44
N MET A 49 14.29 31.50 -8.90
CA MET A 49 15.67 31.06 -8.70
C MET A 49 16.66 32.16 -9.16
N PRO A 50 17.79 32.38 -8.44
CA PRO A 50 18.81 33.37 -8.83
C PRO A 50 19.36 33.22 -10.26
N ARG A 51 20.05 34.25 -10.79
CA ARG A 51 20.58 34.22 -12.18
C ARG A 51 21.95 33.54 -12.35
N ARG A 52 22.69 33.35 -11.25
CA ARG A 52 23.99 32.66 -11.23
C ARG A 52 24.10 31.80 -9.99
N HIS A 53 24.39 30.52 -10.19
CA HIS A 53 24.71 29.56 -9.14
C HIS A 53 26.11 29.02 -9.40
N VAL A 54 27.04 29.33 -8.50
CA VAL A 54 28.39 28.77 -8.49
C VAL A 54 28.47 27.43 -7.73
N SER A 55 27.33 26.97 -7.18
CA SER A 55 27.13 25.65 -6.59
C SER A 55 25.65 25.25 -6.68
N THR A 56 25.33 23.98 -6.50
CA THR A 56 23.96 23.50 -6.28
C THR A 56 23.31 24.25 -5.11
N ILE A 57 22.10 24.78 -5.32
CA ILE A 57 21.23 25.31 -4.27
C ILE A 57 20.57 24.13 -3.56
N THR A 58 20.49 24.18 -2.23
CA THR A 58 19.80 23.18 -1.40
C THR A 58 18.54 23.73 -0.73
N GLY A 59 18.38 25.06 -0.69
CA GLY A 59 17.18 25.70 -0.17
C GLY A 59 17.27 27.22 -0.18
N TYR A 60 16.26 27.84 0.41
CA TYR A 60 16.14 29.28 0.60
C TYR A 60 15.89 29.63 2.06
N LYS A 61 16.20 30.87 2.46
CA LYS A 61 15.86 31.43 3.77
C LYS A 61 15.03 32.68 3.56
N VAL A 62 13.83 32.72 4.12
CA VAL A 62 12.94 33.88 4.10
C VAL A 62 13.07 34.62 5.42
N PHE A 63 13.58 35.85 5.34
CA PHE A 63 13.79 36.75 6.47
C PHE A 63 12.61 37.71 6.56
N TYR A 64 11.90 37.75 7.69
CA TYR A 64 10.76 38.65 7.88
C TYR A 64 10.79 39.35 9.24
N THR A 65 10.23 40.57 9.34
CA THR A 65 10.26 41.37 10.58
C THR A 65 9.07 42.33 10.66
N GLU A 66 8.43 42.43 11.83
CA GLU A 66 7.36 43.41 12.09
C GLU A 66 7.91 44.84 12.03
N MET A 67 7.19 45.72 11.34
CA MET A 67 7.55 47.12 11.09
C MET A 67 6.50 48.06 11.70
N LYS A 68 6.89 48.89 12.67
CA LYS A 68 6.08 50.02 13.17
C LYS A 68 6.81 51.33 12.91
N ASN A 69 6.10 52.33 12.39
CA ASN A 69 6.63 53.67 12.07
C ASN A 69 7.95 53.63 11.28
N GLY A 70 8.08 52.67 10.36
CA GLY A 70 9.27 52.49 9.51
C GLY A 70 10.49 51.83 10.17
N ARG A 71 10.40 51.39 11.44
CA ARG A 71 11.46 50.67 12.16
C ARG A 71 11.07 49.22 12.46
N PRO A 72 12.03 48.28 12.47
CA PRO A 72 11.79 46.91 12.93
C PRO A 72 11.48 46.91 14.44
N VAL A 73 10.49 46.11 14.85
CA VAL A 73 9.98 46.05 16.23
C VAL A 73 10.48 44.82 16.98
N ALA A 74 10.88 43.79 16.23
CA ALA A 74 11.35 42.51 16.74
C ALA A 74 12.65 42.11 16.04
N THR A 75 13.33 41.10 16.57
CA THR A 75 14.40 40.39 15.86
C THR A 75 13.87 39.80 14.55
N THR A 76 14.70 39.76 13.51
CA THR A 76 14.31 39.19 12.23
C THR A 76 14.09 37.68 12.34
N SER A 77 12.85 37.24 12.11
CA SER A 77 12.49 35.83 11.99
C SER A 77 13.03 35.26 10.70
N ILE A 78 13.44 33.99 10.74
CA ILE A 78 14.02 33.26 9.60
C ILE A 78 13.19 31.99 9.41
N MET A 79 12.62 31.80 8.23
CA MET A 79 12.02 30.55 7.79
C MET A 79 12.96 29.88 6.78
N GLU A 80 13.35 28.63 7.03
CA GLU A 80 14.14 27.85 6.07
C GLU A 80 13.22 27.01 5.18
N VAL A 81 13.45 27.09 3.87
CA VAL A 81 12.65 26.44 2.83
C VAL A 81 13.60 25.52 2.05
N PRO A 82 13.79 24.25 2.47
CA PRO A 82 14.61 23.30 1.72
C PRO A 82 13.95 22.99 0.37
N LEU A 83 14.77 22.69 -0.65
CA LEU A 83 14.25 22.24 -1.93
C LEU A 83 13.77 20.78 -1.84
N SER A 84 12.60 20.48 -2.42
CA SER A 84 12.13 19.10 -2.60
C SER A 84 13.03 18.31 -3.58
N LEU A 85 12.81 17.00 -3.68
CA LEU A 85 13.51 16.12 -4.63
C LEU A 85 13.41 16.62 -6.08
N ASP A 86 12.35 17.37 -6.40
CA ASP A 86 12.03 17.88 -7.74
C ASP A 86 12.70 19.24 -8.04
N MET A 87 13.40 19.84 -7.05
CA MET A 87 14.12 21.11 -7.15
C MET A 87 13.29 22.36 -7.53
N LEU A 88 11.97 22.32 -7.41
CA LEU A 88 11.06 23.36 -7.93
C LEU A 88 10.52 24.38 -6.90
N THR A 89 10.69 24.15 -5.59
CA THR A 89 10.08 24.98 -4.53
C THR A 89 10.60 26.42 -4.57
N THR A 90 9.72 27.40 -4.82
CA THR A 90 10.09 28.83 -4.93
C THR A 90 9.10 29.76 -4.23
N ASP A 91 8.44 29.21 -3.21
CA ASP A 91 7.34 29.85 -2.50
C ASP A 91 7.23 29.29 -1.07
N VAL A 92 6.65 30.08 -0.16
CA VAL A 92 6.27 29.68 1.20
C VAL A 92 5.21 30.61 1.78
N ASP A 93 4.31 30.04 2.60
CA ASP A 93 3.32 30.80 3.36
C ASP A 93 3.80 31.02 4.80
N ILE A 94 3.66 32.26 5.29
CA ILE A 94 4.08 32.66 6.63
C ILE A 94 2.85 33.01 7.45
N GLY A 95 2.50 32.13 8.40
CA GLY A 95 1.38 32.31 9.35
C GLY A 95 1.81 32.82 10.73
N ASN A 96 0.86 32.79 11.69
CA ASN A 96 1.03 33.25 13.08
C ASN A 96 1.50 34.71 13.22
N LEU A 97 1.11 35.56 12.28
CA LEU A 97 1.44 36.98 12.26
C LEU A 97 0.41 37.82 13.03
N LYS A 98 0.81 39.00 13.50
CA LYS A 98 -0.08 39.91 14.19
C LYS A 98 -1.08 40.53 13.23
N MET A 99 -2.35 40.54 13.63
CA MET A 99 -3.42 41.21 12.89
C MET A 99 -3.14 42.71 12.69
N ASN A 100 -3.49 43.21 11.50
CA ASN A 100 -3.30 44.59 11.08
C ASN A 100 -1.85 45.11 11.27
N ALA A 101 -0.85 44.23 11.07
CA ALA A 101 0.55 44.59 11.18
C ALA A 101 1.26 44.59 9.83
N LYS A 102 2.24 45.48 9.69
CA LYS A 102 3.11 45.60 8.52
C LYS A 102 4.40 44.83 8.76
N TYR A 103 4.86 44.07 7.77
CA TYR A 103 6.07 43.28 7.79
C TYR A 103 7.01 43.67 6.64
N ARG A 104 8.31 43.48 6.86
CA ARG A 104 9.36 43.58 5.85
C ARG A 104 9.96 42.20 5.60
N VAL A 105 10.09 41.80 4.34
CA VAL A 105 10.44 40.44 3.89
C VAL A 105 11.60 40.49 2.88
N SER A 106 12.53 39.55 2.96
CA SER A 106 13.57 39.31 1.93
C SER A 106 13.93 37.82 1.86
N VAL A 107 14.46 37.34 0.73
CA VAL A 107 14.79 35.92 0.53
C VAL A 107 16.26 35.77 0.14
N GLY A 108 16.97 34.82 0.76
CA GLY A 108 18.33 34.40 0.37
C GLY A 108 18.36 32.95 -0.08
N ALA A 109 19.30 32.58 -0.95
CA ALA A 109 19.53 31.18 -1.35
C ALA A 109 20.74 30.60 -0.59
N TYR A 110 20.71 29.32 -0.24
CA TYR A 110 21.86 28.59 0.32
C TYR A 110 22.11 27.28 -0.44
N GLY A 111 23.36 26.83 -0.39
CA GLY A 111 23.82 25.68 -1.15
C GLY A 111 25.20 25.21 -0.71
N TRP A 112 25.82 24.33 -1.50
CA TRP A 112 27.09 23.67 -1.13
C TRP A 112 28.28 24.64 -0.98
N ALA A 113 28.24 25.82 -1.62
CA ALA A 113 29.23 26.90 -1.42
C ALA A 113 28.86 27.88 -0.28
N GLY A 114 27.84 27.57 0.53
CA GLY A 114 27.35 28.40 1.63
C GLY A 114 26.23 29.37 1.22
N GLU A 115 25.98 30.35 2.08
CA GLU A 115 24.85 31.28 1.95
C GLU A 115 25.12 32.43 0.95
N GLY A 116 24.17 32.64 0.05
CA GLY A 116 24.10 33.77 -0.86
C GLY A 116 23.67 35.06 -0.16
N ARG A 117 23.73 36.19 -0.88
CA ARG A 117 23.17 37.45 -0.37
C ARG A 117 21.64 37.42 -0.43
N PRO A 118 20.91 37.90 0.61
CA PRO A 118 19.48 38.13 0.51
C PRO A 118 19.12 39.14 -0.59
N SER A 119 17.87 39.06 -1.03
CA SER A 119 17.25 39.98 -1.97
C SER A 119 17.12 41.41 -1.43
N MET A 120 16.73 42.33 -2.32
CA MET A 120 16.14 43.59 -1.87
C MET A 120 14.88 43.30 -1.04
N PRO A 121 14.69 43.96 0.13
CA PRO A 121 13.52 43.75 0.96
C PRO A 121 12.27 44.40 0.35
N ARG A 122 11.11 43.77 0.59
CA ARG A 122 9.77 44.27 0.24
C ARG A 122 8.90 44.31 1.48
N ASP A 123 7.93 45.22 1.49
CA ASP A 123 7.00 45.38 2.62
C ASP A 123 5.59 44.84 2.25
N ILE A 124 4.89 44.24 3.21
CA ILE A 124 3.50 43.76 3.10
C ILE A 124 2.73 44.01 4.40
N SER A 125 1.40 44.08 4.36
CA SER A 125 0.53 44.10 5.55
C SER A 125 -0.44 42.93 5.52
N THR A 126 -0.77 42.37 6.69
CA THR A 126 -1.87 41.39 6.86
C THR A 126 -3.25 42.02 6.59
N ALA A 127 -4.25 41.23 6.22
CA ALA A 127 -5.60 41.72 5.91
C ALA A 127 -6.39 42.27 7.14
N SER A 128 -7.53 42.90 6.90
CA SER A 128 -8.41 43.48 7.94
C SER A 128 -9.21 42.42 8.72
N HIS A 129 -9.72 42.81 9.89
CA HIS A 129 -10.42 41.92 10.83
C HIS A 129 -11.77 41.38 10.28
N GLU A 130 -12.45 42.15 9.43
CA GLU A 130 -13.77 41.79 8.86
C GLU A 130 -13.73 40.54 7.96
N MET A 131 -12.55 40.11 7.50
CA MET A 131 -12.35 38.89 6.71
C MET A 131 -12.02 37.64 7.56
N CYS A 132 -12.11 37.72 8.88
CA CYS A 132 -11.77 36.64 9.81
C CYS A 132 -12.80 36.49 10.95
N MET A 133 -14.10 36.49 10.63
CA MET A 133 -15.17 36.33 11.62
C MET A 133 -15.52 34.84 11.84
N PRO A 134 -15.46 34.32 13.08
CA PRO A 134 -15.97 32.99 13.42
C PRO A 134 -17.52 32.97 13.37
N PRO A 135 -18.15 31.78 13.44
CA PRO A 135 -19.61 31.67 13.37
C PRO A 135 -20.31 32.24 14.60
N SER A 136 -21.62 32.49 14.47
CA SER A 136 -22.51 32.71 15.61
C SER A 136 -22.80 31.41 16.40
N PRO A 137 -23.25 31.51 17.66
CA PRO A 137 -23.57 30.33 18.47
C PRO A 137 -24.67 29.46 17.84
N PRO A 138 -24.55 28.11 17.88
CA PRO A 138 -25.65 27.20 17.56
C PRO A 138 -26.87 27.41 18.48
N THR A 139 -28.03 26.89 18.06
CA THR A 139 -29.20 26.86 18.95
C THR A 139 -28.97 25.94 20.15
N GLN A 140 -29.78 26.11 21.20
CA GLN A 140 -29.78 25.22 22.36
C GLN A 140 -29.97 23.76 21.90
N PRO A 141 -29.13 22.80 22.36
CA PRO A 141 -29.27 21.41 21.97
C PRO A 141 -30.52 20.77 22.60
N VAL A 142 -31.25 20.00 21.81
CA VAL A 142 -32.47 19.29 22.20
C VAL A 142 -32.17 17.79 22.24
N VAL A 143 -32.59 17.12 23.31
CA VAL A 143 -32.51 15.65 23.41
C VAL A 143 -33.69 15.03 22.68
N ILE A 144 -33.42 14.14 21.73
CA ILE A 144 -34.43 13.44 20.93
C ILE A 144 -34.78 12.07 21.54
N ALA A 145 -33.78 11.36 22.08
CA ALA A 145 -33.96 10.03 22.64
C ALA A 145 -33.00 9.77 23.81
N VAL A 146 -33.44 8.94 24.74
CA VAL A 146 -32.73 8.59 25.98
C VAL A 146 -32.71 7.06 26.11
N SER A 147 -31.59 6.54 26.60
CA SER A 147 -31.44 5.15 27.05
C SER A 147 -30.68 5.12 28.38
N ASP A 148 -30.25 3.94 28.84
CA ASP A 148 -29.43 3.81 30.04
C ASP A 148 -27.99 4.31 29.85
N THR A 149 -27.45 4.20 28.63
CA THR A 149 -26.03 4.45 28.34
C THR A 149 -25.79 5.34 27.12
N GLU A 150 -26.85 5.79 26.43
CA GLU A 150 -26.78 6.63 25.23
C GLU A 150 -27.86 7.74 25.21
N LEU A 151 -27.52 8.90 24.66
CA LEU A 151 -28.40 10.07 24.45
C LEU A 151 -28.28 10.56 23.00
N ALA A 152 -29.41 10.85 22.34
CA ALA A 152 -29.43 11.47 21.02
C ALA A 152 -29.70 12.98 21.12
N LEU A 153 -28.84 13.81 20.51
CA LEU A 153 -28.89 15.28 20.54
C LEU A 153 -29.11 15.85 19.13
N SER A 154 -29.79 16.98 19.03
CA SER A 154 -29.91 17.77 17.80
C SER A 154 -29.96 19.28 18.11
N TRP A 155 -29.43 20.07 17.18
CA TRP A 155 -29.40 21.53 17.22
C TRP A 155 -29.58 22.09 15.81
N GLN A 156 -29.53 23.42 15.68
CA GLN A 156 -29.45 24.12 14.41
C GLN A 156 -28.25 25.06 14.42
N GLN A 157 -27.78 25.41 13.22
CA GLN A 157 -26.74 26.40 13.00
C GLN A 157 -27.21 27.79 13.45
N GLY A 158 -26.29 28.66 13.88
CA GLY A 158 -26.60 30.03 14.29
C GLY A 158 -26.97 30.95 13.12
N GLU A 159 -27.48 32.14 13.43
CA GLU A 159 -27.99 33.13 12.46
C GLU A 159 -26.97 33.63 11.42
N SER A 160 -25.67 33.44 11.68
CA SER A 160 -24.58 33.81 10.78
C SER A 160 -23.42 32.81 10.85
N GLU A 161 -22.85 32.48 9.70
CA GLU A 161 -21.64 31.64 9.58
C GLU A 161 -20.33 32.41 9.83
N GLY A 162 -20.39 33.73 10.00
CA GLY A 162 -19.20 34.59 10.03
C GLY A 162 -18.72 34.94 8.63
N SER A 163 -17.41 34.87 8.38
CA SER A 163 -16.81 35.15 7.05
C SER A 163 -16.45 33.90 6.23
N ALA A 164 -16.74 32.70 6.74
CA ALA A 164 -16.52 31.42 6.07
C ALA A 164 -17.54 30.38 6.56
N PRO A 165 -17.92 29.38 5.75
CA PRO A 165 -18.91 28.37 6.13
C PRO A 165 -18.48 27.56 7.35
N VAL A 166 -19.46 27.08 8.13
CA VAL A 166 -19.21 26.20 9.28
C VAL A 166 -18.67 24.86 8.79
N LEU A 167 -17.52 24.46 9.34
CA LEU A 167 -16.84 23.21 9.03
C LEU A 167 -17.38 22.06 9.90
N HIS A 168 -17.53 22.31 11.21
CA HIS A 168 -17.98 21.31 12.19
C HIS A 168 -18.51 21.97 13.47
N PHE A 169 -19.09 21.16 14.34
CA PHE A 169 -19.51 21.53 15.69
C PHE A 169 -18.65 20.84 16.75
N LEU A 170 -18.50 21.51 17.90
CA LEU A 170 -17.91 20.97 19.12
C LEU A 170 -19.00 20.87 20.17
N VAL A 171 -19.25 19.67 20.70
CA VAL A 171 -20.20 19.44 21.80
C VAL A 171 -19.43 19.19 23.09
N ALA A 172 -19.93 19.75 24.19
CA ALA A 172 -19.45 19.43 25.53
C ALA A 172 -20.62 19.05 26.43
N TYR A 173 -20.35 18.21 27.42
CA TYR A 173 -21.31 17.83 28.44
C TYR A 173 -20.75 18.01 29.86
N ILE A 174 -21.63 18.11 30.83
CA ILE A 174 -21.30 18.13 32.26
C ILE A 174 -22.35 17.30 33.03
N ARG A 175 -21.91 16.59 34.08
CA ARG A 175 -22.81 15.95 35.04
C ARG A 175 -22.95 16.90 36.23
N PRO A 176 -24.04 17.67 36.37
CA PRO A 176 -24.10 18.78 37.34
C PRO A 176 -23.98 18.34 38.81
N GLU A 177 -24.26 17.07 39.11
CA GLU A 177 -24.10 16.48 40.45
C GLU A 177 -22.69 15.92 40.74
N MET A 178 -21.80 15.82 39.73
CA MET A 178 -20.50 15.12 39.85
C MET A 178 -19.28 15.87 39.29
N ASP A 179 -19.45 16.73 38.27
CA ASP A 179 -18.37 17.38 37.54
C ASP A 179 -18.32 18.88 37.84
N THR A 180 -17.11 19.42 38.02
CA THR A 180 -16.87 20.87 38.16
C THR A 180 -16.47 21.55 36.85
N GLU A 181 -16.18 20.78 35.79
CA GLU A 181 -15.71 21.26 34.49
C GLU A 181 -16.43 20.56 33.33
N TRP A 182 -16.49 21.22 32.18
CA TRP A 182 -17.12 20.69 30.97
C TRP A 182 -16.24 19.66 30.27
N THR A 183 -16.77 18.46 30.03
CA THR A 183 -16.12 17.43 29.22
C THR A 183 -16.42 17.67 27.74
N TYR A 184 -15.40 18.08 26.98
CA TYR A 184 -15.49 18.24 25.52
C TYR A 184 -15.38 16.90 24.80
N ILE A 185 -16.28 16.68 23.84
CA ILE A 185 -16.18 15.59 22.87
C ILE A 185 -15.02 15.92 21.93
N ARG A 186 -14.07 14.99 21.78
CA ARG A 186 -12.81 15.22 21.06
C ARG A 186 -12.95 15.19 19.54
N GLU A 187 -14.03 14.61 19.05
CA GLU A 187 -14.29 14.41 17.63
C GLU A 187 -15.10 15.62 17.07
N PRO A 188 -14.66 16.23 15.96
CA PRO A 188 -15.47 17.19 15.21
C PRO A 188 -16.78 16.55 14.75
N ILE A 189 -17.90 17.25 14.93
CA ILE A 189 -19.22 16.78 14.53
C ILE A 189 -19.68 17.57 13.31
N ASP A 190 -19.63 16.96 12.13
CA ASP A 190 -19.93 17.63 10.85
C ASP A 190 -21.46 17.73 10.58
N THR A 191 -22.30 17.25 11.50
CA THR A 191 -23.77 17.21 11.43
C THR A 191 -24.40 18.04 12.53
N THR A 192 -25.65 18.50 12.34
CA THR A 192 -26.40 19.22 13.39
C THR A 192 -27.09 18.30 14.41
N SER A 193 -26.61 17.07 14.54
CA SER A 193 -27.09 16.06 15.49
C SER A 193 -26.03 15.01 15.76
N MET A 194 -26.13 14.31 16.88
CA MET A 194 -25.22 13.24 17.28
C MET A 194 -25.90 12.23 18.22
N VAL A 195 -25.30 11.05 18.39
CA VAL A 195 -25.64 10.11 19.48
C VAL A 195 -24.42 9.97 20.38
N LEU A 196 -24.52 10.46 21.61
CA LEU A 196 -23.50 10.28 22.64
C LEU A 196 -23.71 8.93 23.33
N LYS A 197 -22.64 8.14 23.46
CA LYS A 197 -22.66 6.78 24.01
C LYS A 197 -21.69 6.64 25.18
N GLY A 198 -21.88 5.61 26.01
CA GLY A 198 -21.00 5.32 27.15
C GLY A 198 -21.30 6.17 28.39
N LEU A 199 -22.52 6.70 28.48
CA LEU A 199 -23.02 7.44 29.64
C LEU A 199 -23.26 6.48 30.82
N MET A 200 -23.18 7.02 32.03
CA MET A 200 -23.62 6.30 33.24
C MET A 200 -25.16 6.24 33.28
N PRO A 201 -25.76 5.08 33.62
CA PRO A 201 -27.19 4.95 33.93
C PRO A 201 -27.61 5.81 35.13
N ASP A 202 -28.89 6.16 35.18
CA ASP A 202 -29.53 6.97 36.24
C ASP A 202 -28.74 8.23 36.63
N THR A 203 -28.17 8.92 35.64
CA THR A 203 -27.28 10.08 35.83
C THR A 203 -27.75 11.26 34.98
N GLU A 204 -27.70 12.47 35.55
CA GLU A 204 -28.03 13.70 34.82
C GLU A 204 -26.87 14.26 33.99
N TYR A 205 -27.23 14.77 32.81
CA TYR A 205 -26.32 15.44 31.88
C TYR A 205 -26.92 16.74 31.37
N GLN A 206 -26.05 17.74 31.21
CA GLN A 206 -26.32 18.96 30.45
C GLN A 206 -25.29 19.12 29.31
N PHE A 207 -25.67 19.85 28.27
CA PHE A 207 -24.97 19.95 26.99
C PHE A 207 -24.86 21.39 26.48
N VAL A 208 -23.74 21.70 25.85
CA VAL A 208 -23.53 22.92 25.04
C VAL A 208 -22.87 22.58 23.70
N VAL A 209 -23.14 23.40 22.69
CA VAL A 209 -22.61 23.24 21.32
C VAL A 209 -21.91 24.53 20.89
N ARG A 210 -20.81 24.41 20.14
CA ARG A 210 -20.10 25.52 19.48
C ARG A 210 -19.96 25.20 17.99
N ALA A 211 -20.04 26.18 17.11
CA ALA A 211 -19.75 26.04 15.69
C ALA A 211 -18.30 26.47 15.39
N VAL A 212 -17.67 25.86 14.39
CA VAL A 212 -16.29 26.16 13.99
C VAL A 212 -16.24 26.44 12.50
N ASN A 213 -15.62 27.55 12.09
CA ASN A 213 -15.20 27.77 10.70
C ASN A 213 -13.66 27.93 10.63
N MET A 214 -13.11 28.13 9.44
CA MET A 214 -11.66 28.31 9.23
C MET A 214 -11.04 29.53 9.95
N HIS A 215 -11.86 30.41 10.54
CA HIS A 215 -11.43 31.60 11.28
C HIS A 215 -11.60 31.47 12.81
N GLY A 216 -12.29 30.44 13.31
CA GLY A 216 -12.35 30.14 14.73
C GLY A 216 -13.66 29.51 15.21
N VAL A 217 -13.75 29.39 16.53
CA VAL A 217 -14.87 28.76 17.25
C VAL A 217 -15.84 29.83 17.77
N SER A 218 -17.14 29.63 17.57
CA SER A 218 -18.21 30.50 18.07
C SER A 218 -18.24 30.55 19.61
N PRO A 219 -18.95 31.52 20.22
CA PRO A 219 -19.41 31.38 21.61
C PRO A 219 -20.35 30.15 21.74
N PRO A 220 -20.50 29.58 22.95
CA PRO A 220 -21.36 28.42 23.17
C PRO A 220 -22.84 28.74 23.02
N SER A 221 -23.61 27.72 22.62
CA SER A 221 -25.07 27.71 22.72
C SER A 221 -25.52 27.92 24.16
N GLN A 222 -26.81 28.22 24.34
CA GLN A 222 -27.44 28.05 25.65
C GLN A 222 -27.32 26.59 26.12
N ILE A 223 -27.16 26.39 27.42
CA ILE A 223 -27.14 25.07 28.06
C ILE A 223 -28.56 24.50 28.03
N ASN A 224 -28.74 23.21 27.74
CA ASN A 224 -30.07 22.58 27.82
C ASN A 224 -30.52 22.28 29.26
N ASN A 225 -31.81 21.99 29.43
CA ASN A 225 -32.32 21.47 30.71
C ASN A 225 -31.65 20.12 31.05
N PRO A 226 -31.35 19.81 32.33
CA PRO A 226 -30.79 18.52 32.71
C PRO A 226 -31.63 17.35 32.20
N VAL A 227 -30.96 16.32 31.68
CA VAL A 227 -31.60 15.07 31.24
C VAL A 227 -30.95 13.88 31.91
N ARG A 228 -31.77 13.07 32.59
CA ARG A 228 -31.36 11.85 33.29
C ARG A 228 -31.43 10.64 32.36
N THR A 229 -30.36 9.86 32.29
CA THR A 229 -30.36 8.54 31.62
C THR A 229 -31.27 7.55 32.33
N HIS A 230 -31.75 6.53 31.63
CA HIS A 230 -32.59 5.50 32.24
C HIS A 230 -31.78 4.63 33.22
N GLY A 231 -32.45 4.09 34.25
CA GLY A 231 -31.87 3.05 35.09
C GLY A 231 -31.75 1.72 34.33
N THR A 232 -30.76 0.89 34.71
CA THR A 232 -30.60 -0.45 34.14
C THR A 232 -31.82 -1.30 34.50
N SER A 233 -32.64 -1.65 33.50
CA SER A 233 -33.87 -2.41 33.73
C SER A 233 -33.54 -3.90 33.92
N ASP A 234 -33.83 -4.44 35.10
CA ASP A 234 -33.74 -5.87 35.36
C ASP A 234 -34.75 -6.64 34.48
N VAL A 235 -34.25 -7.31 33.44
CA VAL A 235 -35.08 -8.13 32.55
C VAL A 235 -35.30 -9.51 33.16
N ALA A 236 -36.45 -9.69 33.82
CA ALA A 236 -37.02 -11.01 34.08
C ALA A 236 -38.56 -11.00 34.04
N SER A 237 -39.13 -11.93 33.26
CA SER A 237 -40.55 -12.33 33.21
C SER A 237 -41.54 -11.47 32.39
N GLY A 238 -41.77 -11.91 31.15
CA GLY A 238 -43.05 -12.55 30.81
C GLY A 238 -44.32 -11.72 30.53
N ASP A 239 -44.75 -11.83 29.27
CA ASP A 239 -46.15 -11.95 28.80
C ASP A 239 -46.91 -10.69 28.26
N PHE A 240 -47.92 -10.98 27.45
CA PHE A 240 -48.55 -10.11 26.44
C PHE A 240 -49.58 -9.09 26.97
N GLY A 241 -49.64 -7.90 26.35
CA GLY A 241 -50.91 -7.42 25.75
C GLY A 241 -51.45 -6.00 26.00
N ARG A 242 -51.62 -5.26 24.88
CA ARG A 242 -52.74 -4.36 24.52
C ARG A 242 -53.00 -2.99 25.22
N TYR A 243 -52.94 -1.94 24.37
CA TYR A 243 -53.86 -0.79 24.19
C TYR A 243 -54.42 0.06 25.38
N ILE A 244 -54.07 1.36 25.34
CA ILE A 244 -54.93 2.58 25.46
C ILE A 244 -55.98 2.66 26.59
N ALA A 245 -55.79 3.60 27.54
CA ALA A 245 -56.80 4.62 27.91
C ALA A 245 -56.24 5.73 28.85
N ASN A 246 -56.96 6.85 28.94
CA ASN A 246 -56.69 8.07 29.73
C ASN A 246 -57.11 7.97 31.22
N SER A 247 -56.82 9.04 31.98
CA SER A 247 -57.31 9.43 33.33
C SER A 247 -56.77 8.61 34.51
N GLY A 248 -56.53 9.16 35.71
CA GLY A 248 -56.76 10.52 36.25
C GLY A 248 -57.33 10.41 37.69
N ILE A 249 -57.18 11.45 38.53
CA ILE A 249 -57.55 11.51 39.98
C ILE A 249 -56.51 10.73 40.85
N GLU A 250 -55.71 11.34 41.74
CA GLU A 250 -55.95 12.17 42.96
C GLU A 250 -56.21 11.34 44.25
N ASP A 251 -55.97 12.00 45.39
CA ASP A 251 -56.04 11.56 46.81
C ASP A 251 -54.85 10.66 47.26
N GLU A 252 -53.89 11.11 48.08
CA GLU A 252 -53.86 11.76 49.43
C GLU A 252 -53.97 10.79 50.63
N ASP A 253 -53.34 11.24 51.74
CA ASP A 253 -53.33 10.76 53.13
C ASP A 253 -52.26 9.77 53.63
N GLY A 254 -51.35 10.25 54.49
CA GLY A 254 -50.36 9.41 55.20
C GLY A 254 -49.24 10.10 56.01
N PHE A 255 -49.58 10.99 56.95
CA PHE A 255 -48.71 11.49 58.06
C PHE A 255 -48.01 10.32 58.84
N ASP A 256 -46.91 10.45 59.60
CA ASP A 256 -46.27 11.59 60.29
C ASP A 256 -44.82 11.28 60.78
N PHE A 257 -44.19 12.21 61.52
CA PHE A 257 -42.97 12.13 62.38
C PHE A 257 -41.57 12.49 61.80
N ASP A 258 -41.29 13.79 61.87
CA ASP A 258 -40.25 14.43 62.73
C ASP A 258 -38.92 13.70 63.02
N ASP A 259 -37.81 14.37 62.70
CA ASP A 259 -36.68 14.50 63.63
C ASP A 259 -35.82 15.72 63.26
N SER A 260 -35.21 16.36 64.26
CA SER A 260 -34.47 17.63 64.12
C SER A 260 -33.13 17.64 64.87
N ASP A 261 -32.30 18.63 64.50
CA ASP A 261 -31.41 19.38 65.41
C ASP A 261 -29.93 18.96 65.72
N TYR A 262 -29.05 19.96 65.50
CA TYR A 262 -27.77 20.34 66.14
C TYR A 262 -26.39 19.69 65.82
N ASP A 263 -25.54 20.55 65.23
CA ASP A 263 -24.19 21.02 65.64
C ASP A 263 -23.06 20.07 66.10
N VAL A 264 -21.85 20.36 65.57
CA VAL A 264 -20.56 20.06 66.24
C VAL A 264 -19.65 21.30 66.23
N PHE A 265 -19.07 21.59 67.39
CA PHE A 265 -18.36 22.83 67.74
C PHE A 265 -16.89 22.91 67.30
N ILE A 266 -16.40 24.16 67.20
CA ILE A 266 -14.97 24.52 67.29
C ILE A 266 -14.61 24.69 68.77
N GLU A 267 -13.40 24.27 69.19
CA GLU A 267 -12.72 24.93 70.31
C GLU A 267 -11.18 24.93 70.18
N GLU A 268 -10.57 26.09 70.46
CA GLU A 268 -9.12 26.28 70.65
C GLU A 268 -8.73 26.14 72.13
N GLN A 269 -7.44 25.91 72.41
CA GLN A 269 -6.56 26.56 73.43
C GLN A 269 -5.56 25.56 74.03
N LYS A 270 -4.40 25.92 74.60
CA LYS A 270 -3.40 27.02 74.48
C LYS A 270 -2.18 26.58 75.31
N GLY A 271 -0.97 27.11 75.06
CA GLY A 271 0.16 26.92 76.00
C GLY A 271 1.47 27.55 75.56
N LEU A 272 1.86 28.68 76.18
CA LEU A 272 3.10 29.41 75.88
C LEU A 272 4.34 28.84 76.61
N THR A 273 5.53 29.13 76.08
CA THR A 273 6.64 29.67 76.89
C THR A 273 7.64 30.48 76.04
N ASN A 274 8.13 31.59 76.59
CA ASN A 274 9.16 32.46 75.99
C ASN A 274 10.56 32.08 76.52
N LEU A 275 11.62 32.25 75.71
CA LEU A 275 12.87 32.91 76.14
C LEU A 275 13.85 33.24 74.99
N PHE A 276 14.22 34.53 74.96
CA PHE A 276 15.29 35.25 74.25
C PHE A 276 16.53 34.47 73.75
N TYR A 277 17.06 34.84 72.56
CA TYR A 277 18.17 35.82 72.46
C TYR A 277 18.46 36.31 71.02
N ILE A 278 19.00 37.52 70.91
CA ILE A 278 19.46 38.17 69.66
C ILE A 278 20.99 38.31 69.71
N SER A 279 21.69 38.09 68.58
CA SER A 279 22.77 38.97 68.09
C SER A 279 23.28 38.52 66.71
N SER A 280 23.10 39.25 65.60
CA SER A 280 23.71 40.54 65.19
C SER A 280 24.86 40.30 64.15
N PRO A 281 25.33 41.30 63.37
CA PRO A 281 24.79 41.46 62.00
C PRO A 281 25.87 41.77 60.91
N ALA A 282 25.47 41.92 59.64
CA ALA A 282 26.10 42.88 58.73
C ALA A 282 25.27 43.14 57.45
N ARG A 283 25.23 44.40 57.01
CA ARG A 283 24.82 44.83 55.66
C ARG A 283 26.08 45.03 54.79
N ILE A 284 25.94 44.99 53.46
CA ILE A 284 26.17 46.12 52.52
C ILE A 284 26.23 45.62 51.05
N HIS A 285 25.65 46.38 50.13
CA HIS A 285 25.72 46.17 48.67
C HIS A 285 27.06 46.67 48.07
N LEU A 286 27.58 46.06 46.99
CA LEU A 286 27.75 46.69 45.64
C LEU A 286 28.45 45.76 44.60
N SER A 287 27.80 45.60 43.44
CA SER A 287 28.32 45.51 42.05
C SER A 287 29.80 45.18 41.69
N THR A 288 30.00 44.05 40.95
CA THR A 288 30.78 43.82 39.67
C THR A 288 32.25 44.27 39.47
N PRO A 289 33.03 43.75 38.46
CA PRO A 289 33.03 42.46 37.72
C PRO A 289 34.46 41.84 37.44
N ALA A 290 34.53 40.82 36.55
CA ALA A 290 35.69 40.31 35.76
C ALA A 290 36.63 39.24 36.43
N SER A 291 36.79 38.03 35.84
CA SER A 291 37.79 37.61 34.80
C SER A 291 39.16 37.23 35.40
N THR A 292 39.89 36.14 35.10
CA THR A 292 39.73 34.95 34.21
C THR A 292 40.67 33.80 34.66
N THR A 293 40.32 32.54 34.32
CA THR A 293 41.12 31.30 34.00
C THR A 293 42.65 31.20 34.28
N PRO A 294 43.26 29.99 34.52
CA PRO A 294 43.01 28.76 33.73
C PRO A 294 43.23 27.32 34.32
N THR A 295 42.55 26.35 33.68
CA THR A 295 42.94 24.94 33.33
C THR A 295 43.59 23.94 34.32
N ILE A 296 42.95 22.75 34.43
CA ILE A 296 43.57 21.41 34.22
C ILE A 296 42.66 20.56 33.30
N SER A 297 43.23 19.53 32.68
CA SER A 297 42.83 18.71 31.52
C SER A 297 41.76 17.59 31.78
N PRO A 298 41.27 16.88 30.73
CA PRO A 298 39.90 16.33 30.72
C PRO A 298 39.75 14.84 31.12
N TRP A 299 38.52 14.46 31.47
CA TRP A 299 38.05 13.08 31.53
C TRP A 299 37.12 12.74 30.35
N ARG A 300 37.08 11.45 29.95
CA ARG A 300 36.23 10.94 28.87
C ARG A 300 35.07 10.13 29.45
N GLY A 301 33.85 10.45 29.01
CA GLY A 301 32.60 9.75 29.29
C GLY A 301 31.46 10.48 28.59
N GLU A 302 30.41 9.77 28.19
CA GLU A 302 29.22 10.41 27.60
C GLU A 302 28.43 11.18 28.67
N VAL A 303 27.71 12.20 28.21
CA VAL A 303 27.12 13.25 29.07
C VAL A 303 25.65 12.96 29.34
N PRO A 304 25.21 12.94 30.61
CA PRO A 304 23.83 13.24 30.98
C PRO A 304 23.68 14.75 31.21
N ARG A 305 22.64 15.37 30.65
CA ARG A 305 22.21 16.74 30.98
C ARG A 305 20.81 16.71 31.62
N VAL A 306 20.44 17.81 32.27
CA VAL A 306 19.10 18.14 32.80
C VAL A 306 18.67 17.35 34.04
N TYR A 307 19.29 17.68 35.19
CA TYR A 307 18.79 17.34 36.53
C TYR A 307 19.14 18.44 37.56
N GLU A 308 18.63 19.67 37.37
CA GLU A 308 18.69 20.75 38.38
C GLU A 308 17.42 21.64 38.39
N LEU A 309 16.42 21.38 37.55
CA LEU A 309 15.19 22.18 37.42
C LEU A 309 13.98 21.42 37.97
N ASP A 310 13.01 22.14 38.55
CA ASP A 310 11.71 21.62 38.94
C ASP A 310 10.71 21.59 37.76
N CYS A 311 9.48 21.16 38.03
CA CYS A 311 8.42 21.10 37.02
C CYS A 311 7.76 22.45 36.70
N GLU A 312 8.08 23.53 37.42
CA GLU A 312 7.65 24.88 37.04
C GLU A 312 8.55 25.43 35.92
N ASP A 313 9.85 25.12 35.97
CA ASP A 313 10.84 25.50 34.93
C ASP A 313 10.97 24.48 33.77
N THR A 314 10.53 23.23 33.94
CA THR A 314 10.67 22.17 32.91
C THR A 314 9.53 22.16 31.89
N VAL A 315 9.82 22.63 30.68
CA VAL A 315 8.85 22.75 29.59
C VAL A 315 8.66 21.42 28.85
N CYS A 316 7.50 20.79 29.06
CA CYS A 316 6.99 19.69 28.24
C CYS A 316 5.92 20.19 27.24
N PRO A 317 5.72 19.50 26.09
CA PRO A 317 4.58 19.71 25.21
C PRO A 317 3.23 19.65 25.95
N SER A 318 2.22 20.36 25.48
CA SER A 318 0.89 20.41 26.09
C SER A 318 0.14 19.07 26.15
N ASP A 319 0.59 18.10 25.34
CA ASP A 319 0.15 16.71 25.28
C ASP A 319 1.17 15.77 25.94
N SER A 320 1.96 16.23 26.92
CA SER A 320 2.85 15.45 27.77
C SER A 320 2.95 16.14 29.15
N PHE A 321 3.51 15.49 30.17
CA PHE A 321 3.50 16.04 31.53
C PHE A 321 4.84 15.91 32.23
N CYS A 322 5.15 16.86 33.11
CA CYS A 322 6.35 16.83 33.93
C CYS A 322 6.14 15.99 35.20
N LEU A 323 7.18 15.27 35.62
CA LEU A 323 7.27 14.55 36.89
C LEU A 323 8.52 15.02 37.64
N SER A 324 8.35 15.36 38.92
CA SER A 324 9.46 15.62 39.83
C SER A 324 10.16 14.31 40.22
N ASP A 325 11.48 14.32 40.26
CA ASP A 325 12.29 13.19 40.72
C ASP A 325 12.77 13.46 42.15
N ASP A 326 12.02 12.92 43.11
CA ASP A 326 12.27 13.05 44.56
C ASP A 326 13.65 12.51 45.01
N VAL A 327 14.36 11.75 44.15
CA VAL A 327 15.67 11.16 44.46
C VAL A 327 16.83 12.03 43.97
N SER A 328 16.69 12.73 42.85
CA SER A 328 17.72 13.62 42.29
C SER A 328 17.48 15.10 42.60
N GLY A 329 16.25 15.48 42.96
CA GLY A 329 15.86 16.88 43.15
C GLY A 329 15.61 17.65 41.85
N GLY A 330 15.64 16.96 40.70
CA GLY A 330 15.28 17.51 39.39
C GLY A 330 13.87 17.11 38.95
N SER A 331 13.62 17.21 37.65
CA SER A 331 12.37 16.80 37.04
C SER A 331 12.58 16.34 35.59
N ARG A 332 11.59 15.64 35.04
CA ARG A 332 11.63 15.03 33.69
C ARG A 332 10.26 15.10 33.04
N CYS A 333 10.22 15.18 31.72
CA CYS A 333 8.98 14.94 31.00
C CYS A 333 8.66 13.43 30.93
N HIS A 334 7.38 13.09 31.03
CA HIS A 334 6.79 11.78 30.72
C HIS A 334 6.08 11.94 29.36
N CYS A 335 6.64 11.30 28.34
CA CYS A 335 6.24 11.51 26.96
C CYS A 335 5.05 10.62 26.61
N ASN A 336 3.92 11.21 26.23
CA ASN A 336 2.79 10.42 25.72
C ASN A 336 3.16 9.67 24.42
N LEU A 337 2.38 8.64 24.08
CA LEU A 337 2.60 7.82 22.88
C LEU A 337 2.86 8.66 21.62
N GLY A 338 3.89 8.26 20.87
CA GLY A 338 4.34 8.96 19.67
C GLY A 338 5.32 10.10 19.94
N ARG A 339 5.81 10.29 21.18
CA ARG A 339 6.86 11.27 21.53
C ARG A 339 8.04 10.63 22.25
N ARG A 340 9.23 11.24 22.11
CA ARG A 340 10.44 10.88 22.86
C ARG A 340 11.38 12.06 23.11
N GLY A 341 12.50 11.76 23.78
CA GLY A 341 13.55 12.70 24.16
C GLY A 341 13.23 13.37 25.49
N ASP A 342 14.24 13.98 26.11
CA ASP A 342 14.17 14.48 27.50
C ASP A 342 13.05 15.53 27.72
N THR A 343 12.68 16.25 26.66
CA THR A 343 11.58 17.24 26.63
C THR A 343 10.39 16.81 25.76
N CYS A 344 10.29 15.53 25.36
CA CYS A 344 9.22 14.99 24.51
C CYS A 344 8.97 15.71 23.17
N SER A 345 9.95 16.49 22.69
CA SER A 345 9.81 17.32 21.49
C SER A 345 9.92 16.54 20.19
N GLU A 346 10.56 15.37 20.20
CA GLU A 346 10.66 14.50 19.03
C GLU A 346 9.39 13.68 18.86
N VAL A 347 8.85 13.67 17.64
CA VAL A 347 7.72 12.80 17.26
C VAL A 347 8.26 11.52 16.65
N ILE A 348 7.74 10.37 17.09
CA ILE A 348 8.09 9.03 16.60
C ILE A 348 6.85 8.24 16.18
N THR A 349 7.03 7.34 15.21
CA THR A 349 6.01 6.34 14.86
C THR A 349 6.32 5.06 15.62
N ILE A 350 5.38 4.57 16.42
CA ILE A 350 5.53 3.33 17.20
C ILE A 350 4.77 2.20 16.49
N ASN A 351 5.51 1.35 15.81
CA ASN A 351 5.08 0.09 15.20
C ASN A 351 5.31 -1.09 16.16
N PHE A 352 6.48 -1.14 16.82
CA PHE A 352 6.87 -2.18 17.77
C PHE A 352 7.31 -1.57 19.11
N PRO A 353 6.41 -1.52 20.11
CA PRO A 353 6.66 -0.85 21.39
C PRO A 353 7.92 -1.32 22.14
N ARG A 354 8.77 -0.34 22.47
CA ARG A 354 9.92 -0.47 23.37
C ARG A 354 9.60 0.08 24.75
N PHE A 355 9.89 -0.71 25.79
CA PHE A 355 9.65 -0.35 27.18
C PHE A 355 10.97 -0.25 27.96
N TYR A 356 11.07 0.76 28.84
CA TYR A 356 12.27 1.10 29.62
C TYR A 356 12.12 0.86 31.13
N GLY A 357 11.12 0.07 31.56
CA GLY A 357 10.91 -0.28 32.98
C GLY A 357 10.08 0.73 33.78
N TYR A 358 9.88 1.93 33.25
CA TYR A 358 8.91 2.93 33.71
C TYR A 358 7.83 3.22 32.66
N SER A 359 8.07 2.81 31.41
CA SER A 359 7.13 2.92 30.30
C SER A 359 5.89 2.05 30.49
N HIS A 360 4.76 2.46 29.91
CA HIS A 360 3.55 1.63 29.86
C HIS A 360 2.64 2.03 28.70
N MET A 361 1.77 1.10 28.28
CA MET A 361 0.67 1.34 27.33
C MET A 361 -0.65 0.89 27.94
N THR A 362 -1.75 1.50 27.54
CA THR A 362 -3.10 1.13 27.95
C THR A 362 -3.99 0.82 26.75
N PHE A 363 -4.76 -0.25 26.90
CA PHE A 363 -5.79 -0.69 25.95
C PHE A 363 -7.15 -0.72 26.66
N GLU A 364 -8.23 -0.90 25.89
CA GLU A 364 -9.56 -1.10 26.45
C GLU A 364 -9.55 -2.19 27.54
N PRO A 365 -10.32 -2.03 28.65
CA PRO A 365 -10.50 -3.08 29.62
C PRO A 365 -10.98 -4.37 28.95
N LEU A 366 -10.65 -5.53 29.55
CA LEU A 366 -11.08 -6.85 29.07
C LEU A 366 -12.59 -7.10 29.36
N LYS A 367 -13.45 -6.22 28.82
CA LYS A 367 -14.90 -6.29 28.90
C LYS A 367 -15.39 -7.62 28.32
N ASN A 368 -16.46 -8.16 28.88
CA ASN A 368 -17.06 -9.47 28.51
C ASN A 368 -16.15 -10.70 28.69
N SER A 369 -14.93 -10.55 29.20
CA SER A 369 -13.97 -11.64 29.46
C SER A 369 -14.06 -12.22 30.88
N TYR A 370 -15.22 -12.08 31.53
CA TYR A 370 -15.40 -12.40 32.95
C TYR A 370 -15.39 -13.89 33.27
N GLN A 371 -15.68 -14.77 32.31
CA GLN A 371 -15.67 -16.22 32.50
C GLN A 371 -14.44 -16.87 31.86
N THR A 372 -14.11 -16.53 30.63
CA THR A 372 -12.94 -17.07 29.92
C THR A 372 -12.19 -15.97 29.17
N PHE A 373 -10.85 -16.09 29.11
CA PHE A 373 -10.01 -15.31 28.21
C PHE A 373 -8.72 -16.04 27.86
N GLN A 374 -8.14 -15.65 26.72
CA GLN A 374 -6.80 -16.04 26.30
C GLN A 374 -6.04 -14.80 25.86
N ILE A 375 -4.79 -14.64 26.31
CA ILE A 375 -3.89 -13.59 25.83
C ILE A 375 -2.59 -14.25 25.39
N THR A 376 -2.16 -13.97 24.17
CA THR A 376 -0.84 -14.36 23.64
C THR A 376 -0.06 -13.12 23.29
N LEU A 377 1.23 -13.09 23.63
CA LEU A 377 2.13 -11.99 23.26
C LEU A 377 3.53 -12.51 22.90
N GLU A 378 4.16 -11.86 21.93
CA GLU A 378 5.56 -12.05 21.57
C GLU A 378 6.38 -10.91 22.17
N PHE A 379 7.37 -11.24 23.01
CA PHE A 379 8.22 -10.27 23.70
C PHE A 379 9.70 -10.68 23.67
N LYS A 380 10.58 -9.69 23.69
CA LYS A 380 12.03 -9.85 23.80
C LYS A 380 12.50 -9.05 25.00
N ALA A 381 12.94 -9.75 26.04
CA ALA A 381 13.30 -9.15 27.33
C ALA A 381 14.77 -8.74 27.41
N GLU A 382 15.05 -7.56 27.96
CA GLU A 382 16.40 -7.09 28.31
C GLU A 382 16.66 -7.16 29.82
N SER A 383 15.61 -7.41 30.62
CA SER A 383 15.64 -7.55 32.07
C SER A 383 15.00 -8.87 32.51
N VAL A 384 15.55 -9.48 33.58
CA VAL A 384 14.98 -10.68 34.23
C VAL A 384 13.78 -10.39 35.15
N ASP A 385 13.49 -9.11 35.42
CA ASP A 385 12.37 -8.66 36.26
C ASP A 385 11.62 -7.49 35.60
N GLY A 386 10.28 -7.56 35.56
CA GLY A 386 9.42 -6.48 35.05
C GLY A 386 7.97 -6.90 34.75
N LEU A 387 7.03 -5.98 34.94
CA LEU A 387 5.59 -6.18 34.67
C LEU A 387 5.28 -6.14 33.17
N LEU A 388 4.78 -7.25 32.61
CA LEU A 388 4.37 -7.37 31.21
C LEU A 388 2.90 -6.99 30.97
N LEU A 389 1.99 -7.47 31.83
CA LEU A 389 0.54 -7.19 31.73
C LEU A 389 -0.07 -6.97 33.12
N TYR A 390 -1.03 -6.06 33.22
CA TYR A 390 -1.92 -5.90 34.38
C TYR A 390 -3.32 -5.45 33.94
N CYS A 391 -4.38 -6.03 34.51
CA CYS A 391 -5.74 -5.53 34.38
C CYS A 391 -6.55 -5.95 35.62
N GLY A 392 -7.38 -5.08 36.18
CA GLY A 392 -8.13 -5.38 37.40
C GLY A 392 -9.40 -4.56 37.58
N GLU A 393 -10.04 -4.74 38.72
CA GLU A 393 -11.21 -3.96 39.14
C GLU A 393 -10.85 -2.49 39.42
N ASN A 394 -9.59 -2.22 39.78
CA ASN A 394 -9.03 -0.89 39.95
C ASN A 394 -7.51 -0.90 39.69
N GLU A 395 -6.91 0.29 39.72
CA GLU A 395 -5.47 0.49 39.45
C GLU A 395 -4.57 0.26 40.68
N HIS A 396 -5.13 -0.14 41.82
CA HIS A 396 -4.41 -0.32 43.08
C HIS A 396 -4.09 -1.80 43.39
N GLY A 397 -4.59 -2.75 42.60
CA GLY A 397 -4.42 -4.19 42.85
C GLY A 397 -5.30 -4.73 43.98
N HIS A 398 -6.34 -3.99 44.37
CA HIS A 398 -7.37 -4.46 45.31
C HIS A 398 -8.51 -5.12 44.53
N GLY A 399 -9.13 -6.16 45.09
CA GLY A 399 -10.24 -6.87 44.43
C GLY A 399 -9.76 -7.82 43.32
N ASP A 400 -10.54 -7.91 42.25
CA ASP A 400 -10.26 -8.76 41.09
C ASP A 400 -9.09 -8.22 40.25
N PHE A 401 -8.19 -9.10 39.81
CA PHE A 401 -7.10 -8.73 38.91
C PHE A 401 -6.51 -9.92 38.14
N MET A 402 -5.86 -9.62 37.02
CA MET A 402 -4.91 -10.50 36.34
C MET A 402 -3.59 -9.75 36.14
N SER A 403 -2.48 -10.48 36.14
CA SER A 403 -1.17 -9.93 35.82
C SER A 403 -0.22 -10.99 35.27
N LEU A 404 0.71 -10.56 34.43
CA LEU A 404 1.83 -11.35 33.95
C LEU A 404 3.10 -10.54 34.17
N ALA A 405 4.07 -11.10 34.88
CA ALA A 405 5.34 -10.42 35.17
C ALA A 405 6.52 -11.37 35.04
N LEU A 406 7.67 -10.84 34.63
CA LEU A 406 8.95 -11.50 34.81
C LEU A 406 9.41 -11.30 36.25
N VAL A 407 9.75 -12.40 36.91
CA VAL A 407 10.32 -12.42 38.25
C VAL A 407 11.50 -13.39 38.26
N ARG A 408 12.71 -12.86 38.45
CA ARG A 408 13.99 -13.59 38.44
C ARG A 408 14.16 -14.50 37.21
N GLY A 409 13.69 -14.04 36.04
CA GLY A 409 13.79 -14.72 34.75
C GLY A 409 12.76 -15.84 34.52
N LYS A 410 11.72 -15.95 35.35
CA LYS A 410 10.54 -16.80 35.11
C LYS A 410 9.30 -15.95 34.92
N LEU A 411 8.36 -16.42 34.11
CA LEU A 411 7.06 -15.77 33.95
C LEU A 411 6.14 -16.18 35.10
N HIS A 412 5.64 -15.20 35.83
CA HIS A 412 4.64 -15.35 36.89
C HIS A 412 3.30 -14.83 36.35
N TYR A 413 2.39 -15.74 36.04
CA TYR A 413 0.99 -15.43 35.75
C TYR A 413 0.18 -15.50 37.04
N ARG A 414 -0.56 -14.45 37.37
CA ARG A 414 -1.39 -14.38 38.58
C ARG A 414 -2.78 -13.86 38.24
N PHE A 415 -3.80 -14.40 38.90
CA PHE A 415 -5.16 -13.87 38.81
C PHE A 415 -5.94 -14.08 40.10
N ASN A 416 -6.81 -13.13 40.45
CA ASN A 416 -7.68 -13.16 41.62
C ASN A 416 -9.14 -12.99 41.20
N CYS A 417 -10.02 -13.81 41.79
CA CYS A 417 -11.47 -13.80 41.61
C CYS A 417 -12.14 -13.53 42.98
N GLY A 418 -11.75 -12.45 43.65
CA GLY A 418 -12.29 -12.02 44.95
C GLY A 418 -11.92 -12.84 46.20
N THR A 419 -11.29 -14.01 46.06
CA THR A 419 -11.06 -14.95 47.20
C THR A 419 -9.61 -15.41 47.39
N GLY A 420 -8.67 -14.87 46.62
CA GLY A 420 -7.23 -15.11 46.77
C GLY A 420 -6.54 -15.35 45.41
N PRO A 421 -5.34 -14.81 45.18
CA PRO A 421 -4.67 -14.93 43.89
C PRO A 421 -4.17 -16.36 43.64
N ALA A 422 -4.52 -16.92 42.49
CA ALA A 422 -3.74 -17.99 41.88
C ALA A 422 -2.36 -17.45 41.46
N GLN A 423 -1.33 -18.29 41.54
CA GLN A 423 -0.03 -18.03 40.90
C GLN A 423 0.40 -19.26 40.10
N ILE A 424 0.76 -19.03 38.85
CA ILE A 424 1.32 -20.01 37.92
C ILE A 424 2.70 -19.49 37.49
N VAL A 425 3.70 -20.36 37.50
CA VAL A 425 5.09 -20.00 37.20
C VAL A 425 5.58 -20.86 36.05
N SER A 426 6.24 -20.27 35.05
CA SER A 426 6.83 -21.01 33.92
C SER A 426 7.86 -22.05 34.39
N GLU A 427 7.91 -23.20 33.70
CA GLU A 427 8.90 -24.25 33.94
C GLU A 427 10.27 -23.76 33.49
N SER A 428 10.36 -23.36 32.22
CA SER A 428 11.54 -22.72 31.65
C SER A 428 11.76 -21.29 32.15
N ARG A 429 12.99 -20.82 31.96
CA ARG A 429 13.41 -19.42 32.14
C ARG A 429 13.49 -18.75 30.78
N ILE A 430 13.24 -17.44 30.72
CA ILE A 430 13.51 -16.65 29.52
C ILE A 430 15.02 -16.51 29.25
N VAL A 431 15.37 -16.28 28.00
CA VAL A 431 16.70 -15.90 27.52
C VAL A 431 16.67 -14.43 27.14
N LEU A 432 17.55 -13.63 27.75
CA LEU A 432 17.60 -12.19 27.45
C LEU A 432 18.04 -11.95 26.00
N GLY A 433 17.44 -10.95 25.36
CA GLY A 433 17.69 -10.58 23.97
C GLY A 433 17.07 -11.51 22.92
N GLN A 434 16.37 -12.58 23.32
CA GLN A 434 15.64 -13.48 22.40
C GLN A 434 14.13 -13.26 22.47
N TRP A 435 13.44 -13.56 21.38
CA TRP A 435 11.97 -13.56 21.30
C TRP A 435 11.39 -14.79 21.97
N HIS A 436 10.44 -14.56 22.86
CA HIS A 436 9.60 -15.58 23.49
C HIS A 436 8.13 -15.32 23.17
N THR A 437 7.37 -16.37 22.92
CA THR A 437 5.92 -16.34 22.82
C THR A 437 5.33 -16.86 24.13
N VAL A 438 4.50 -16.08 24.80
CA VAL A 438 3.75 -16.55 25.98
C VAL A 438 2.25 -16.48 25.73
N THR A 439 1.56 -17.58 25.99
CA THR A 439 0.09 -17.63 26.07
C THR A 439 -0.32 -17.86 27.52
N VAL A 440 -1.22 -17.01 28.02
CA VAL A 440 -1.98 -17.22 29.25
C VAL A 440 -3.45 -17.45 28.91
N PHE A 441 -4.09 -18.34 29.65
CA PHE A 441 -5.50 -18.66 29.52
C PHE A 441 -6.14 -18.76 30.89
N ARG A 442 -7.43 -18.40 30.96
CA ARG A 442 -8.28 -18.62 32.13
C ARG A 442 -9.66 -19.10 31.69
N ASP A 443 -10.22 -20.09 32.37
CA ASP A 443 -11.65 -20.40 32.36
C ASP A 443 -12.13 -20.70 33.79
N GLY A 444 -13.05 -19.86 34.27
CA GLY A 444 -13.50 -19.87 35.65
C GLY A 444 -12.33 -19.76 36.63
N MET A 445 -12.28 -20.67 37.60
CA MET A 445 -11.18 -20.72 38.58
C MET A 445 -9.87 -21.28 38.01
N ASN A 446 -9.89 -21.92 36.84
CA ASN A 446 -8.71 -22.58 36.28
C ASN A 446 -7.97 -21.63 35.34
N GLY A 447 -6.65 -21.67 35.34
CA GLY A 447 -5.84 -21.00 34.34
C GLY A 447 -4.59 -21.79 34.00
N TRP A 448 -3.96 -21.47 32.88
CA TRP A 448 -2.68 -22.02 32.50
C TRP A 448 -1.78 -20.98 31.82
N ILE A 449 -0.48 -21.23 31.88
CA ILE A 449 0.55 -20.51 31.11
C ILE A 449 1.31 -21.51 30.23
N ARG A 450 1.63 -21.09 29.01
CA ARG A 450 2.57 -21.76 28.11
C ARG A 450 3.58 -20.73 27.62
N MET A 451 4.86 -21.08 27.65
CA MET A 451 5.95 -20.31 27.05
C MET A 451 6.52 -21.14 25.89
N ASP A 452 6.64 -20.54 24.72
CA ASP A 452 7.16 -21.16 23.50
C ASP A 452 6.55 -22.55 23.22
N ASN A 453 7.39 -23.59 23.21
CA ASN A 453 7.02 -24.98 22.99
C ASN A 453 6.93 -25.81 24.28
N ASP A 454 6.96 -25.18 25.46
CA ASP A 454 6.74 -25.86 26.74
C ASP A 454 5.32 -26.45 26.82
N ASN A 455 5.15 -27.45 27.69
CA ASN A 455 3.82 -27.95 28.05
C ASN A 455 3.05 -26.89 28.87
N PRO A 456 1.73 -26.71 28.66
CA PRO A 456 0.94 -25.80 29.48
C PRO A 456 0.96 -26.20 30.96
N ILE A 457 1.25 -25.22 31.82
CA ILE A 457 1.27 -25.39 33.29
C ILE A 457 -0.02 -24.79 33.84
N SER A 458 -0.81 -25.62 34.52
CA SER A 458 -2.13 -25.23 35.04
C SER A 458 -2.13 -25.01 36.55
N ALA A 459 -2.95 -24.07 37.03
CA ALA A 459 -3.33 -23.98 38.44
C ALA A 459 -4.77 -23.48 38.58
N ARG A 460 -5.26 -23.45 39.82
CA ARG A 460 -6.62 -23.03 40.16
C ARG A 460 -6.61 -21.97 41.27
N SER A 461 -7.46 -20.95 41.17
CA SER A 461 -7.68 -19.96 42.23
C SER A 461 -8.38 -20.57 43.45
N GLN A 462 -8.13 -19.97 44.62
CA GLN A 462 -8.84 -20.35 45.85
C GLN A 462 -10.26 -19.77 45.85
N GLY A 463 -11.16 -20.38 46.63
CA GLY A 463 -12.56 -19.94 46.76
C GLY A 463 -13.56 -20.60 45.81
N GLN A 464 -14.73 -19.97 45.66
CA GLN A 464 -15.86 -20.47 44.86
C GLN A 464 -16.21 -19.59 43.65
N TYR A 465 -15.71 -18.36 43.58
CA TYR A 465 -16.02 -17.43 42.50
C TYR A 465 -15.29 -17.82 41.20
N THR A 466 -16.04 -17.97 40.11
CA THR A 466 -15.50 -18.24 38.77
C THR A 466 -15.34 -16.97 37.94
N LYS A 467 -16.14 -15.94 38.23
CA LYS A 467 -16.13 -14.69 37.47
C LYS A 467 -14.98 -13.78 37.93
N ILE A 468 -14.47 -12.97 37.01
CA ILE A 468 -13.47 -11.93 37.27
C ILE A 468 -13.92 -10.61 36.65
N THR A 469 -13.75 -9.51 37.38
CA THR A 469 -14.22 -8.18 37.01
C THR A 469 -13.04 -7.28 36.63
N PHE A 470 -13.07 -6.75 35.41
CA PHE A 470 -12.08 -5.79 34.93
C PHE A 470 -12.75 -4.44 34.67
N ARG A 471 -12.27 -3.39 35.36
CA ARG A 471 -12.70 -2.00 35.16
C ARG A 471 -11.54 -1.07 34.82
N SER A 472 -10.32 -1.38 35.27
CA SER A 472 -9.11 -0.67 34.83
C SER A 472 -8.84 -0.94 33.34
N PRO A 473 -8.11 -0.05 32.65
CA PRO A 473 -7.49 -0.38 31.37
C PRO A 473 -6.66 -1.68 31.45
N LEU A 474 -6.43 -2.31 30.29
CA LEU A 474 -5.38 -3.32 30.17
C LEU A 474 -4.04 -2.61 30.00
N TYR A 475 -3.23 -2.66 31.06
CA TYR A 475 -1.87 -2.15 31.10
C TYR A 475 -0.90 -3.15 30.47
N VAL A 476 -0.02 -2.67 29.58
CA VAL A 476 1.00 -3.44 28.87
C VAL A 476 2.38 -2.81 29.09
N GLY A 477 3.38 -3.64 29.38
CA GLY A 477 4.78 -3.27 29.58
C GLY A 477 5.09 -2.47 30.87
N GLY A 478 4.08 -2.09 31.64
CA GLY A 478 4.24 -1.41 32.92
C GLY A 478 2.93 -0.85 33.43
N SER A 479 2.99 0.00 34.46
CA SER A 479 1.86 0.77 34.97
C SER A 479 2.41 2.01 35.67
N SER A 480 1.66 3.12 35.61
CA SER A 480 1.90 4.36 36.37
C SER A 480 2.09 4.13 37.87
N ARG A 481 1.62 2.99 38.42
CA ARG A 481 1.72 2.62 39.83
C ARG A 481 2.36 1.24 40.07
N ALA A 482 3.29 0.81 39.20
CA ALA A 482 3.94 -0.51 39.26
C ALA A 482 4.49 -0.88 40.66
N TYR A 483 5.04 0.06 41.43
CA TYR A 483 5.50 -0.17 42.80
C TYR A 483 4.35 -0.56 43.76
N GLY A 484 3.21 0.14 43.67
CA GLY A 484 2.02 -0.16 44.49
C GLY A 484 1.40 -1.53 44.15
N LEU A 485 1.53 -1.96 42.90
CA LEU A 485 1.04 -3.25 42.42
C LEU A 485 1.90 -4.46 42.83
N LEU A 486 3.06 -4.27 43.48
CA LEU A 486 4.01 -5.34 43.83
C LEU A 486 3.36 -6.56 44.52
N LYS A 487 2.36 -6.36 45.39
CA LYS A 487 1.63 -7.46 46.03
C LYS A 487 0.85 -8.30 45.02
N ALA A 488 0.16 -7.65 44.07
CA ALA A 488 -0.62 -8.31 43.03
C ALA A 488 0.30 -8.97 41.99
N THR A 489 1.28 -8.25 41.46
CA THR A 489 2.08 -8.65 40.28
C THR A 489 3.33 -9.45 40.61
N GLY A 490 3.97 -9.19 41.75
CA GLY A 490 5.29 -9.71 42.09
C GLY A 490 6.46 -8.93 41.48
N ALA A 491 6.19 -7.84 40.75
CA ALA A 491 7.20 -6.93 40.18
C ALA A 491 6.92 -5.49 40.64
N ASN A 492 7.98 -4.76 41.00
CA ASN A 492 7.93 -3.36 41.45
C ASN A 492 8.26 -2.34 40.34
N ARG A 493 8.52 -2.81 39.12
CA ARG A 493 8.84 -2.01 37.92
C ARG A 493 8.17 -2.59 36.68
N GLY A 494 8.05 -1.79 35.64
CA GLY A 494 7.65 -2.21 34.30
C GLY A 494 8.64 -3.17 33.64
N PHE A 495 8.25 -3.66 32.48
CA PHE A 495 9.08 -4.45 31.57
C PHE A 495 10.18 -3.60 30.92
N VAL A 496 11.33 -4.22 30.65
CA VAL A 496 12.41 -3.63 29.85
C VAL A 496 12.65 -4.54 28.65
N GLY A 497 12.46 -4.03 27.44
CA GLY A 497 12.56 -4.78 26.20
C GLY A 497 11.49 -4.41 25.18
N CYS A 498 11.25 -5.31 24.23
CA CYS A 498 10.40 -5.12 23.06
C CYS A 498 9.16 -6.01 23.08
N LEU A 499 8.05 -5.53 22.51
CA LEU A 499 6.84 -6.31 22.25
C LEU A 499 6.49 -6.25 20.76
N GLN A 500 6.29 -7.41 20.14
CA GLN A 500 6.09 -7.56 18.69
C GLN A 500 4.63 -7.84 18.32
N SER A 501 3.91 -8.58 19.15
CA SER A 501 2.52 -8.93 18.89
C SER A 501 1.71 -9.06 20.18
N LEU A 502 0.41 -8.75 20.09
CA LEU A 502 -0.58 -8.97 21.14
C LEU A 502 -1.83 -9.57 20.50
N THR A 503 -2.29 -10.70 21.04
CA THR A 503 -3.52 -11.37 20.62
C THR A 503 -4.40 -11.58 21.83
N ILE A 504 -5.64 -11.12 21.77
CA ILE A 504 -6.64 -11.22 22.85
C ILE A 504 -7.81 -12.02 22.30
N ASN A 505 -8.17 -13.12 22.97
CA ASN A 505 -9.25 -14.03 22.59
C ASN A 505 -9.17 -14.47 21.11
N ASN A 506 -7.97 -14.90 20.68
CA ASN A 506 -7.61 -15.29 19.30
C ASN A 506 -7.77 -14.18 18.23
N LYS A 507 -7.98 -12.93 18.63
CA LYS A 507 -7.99 -11.77 17.74
C LYS A 507 -6.70 -10.97 17.90
N ALA A 508 -5.95 -10.80 16.80
CA ALA A 508 -4.81 -9.90 16.77
C ALA A 508 -5.26 -8.48 17.17
N THR A 509 -4.52 -7.88 18.09
CA THR A 509 -4.75 -6.53 18.60
C THR A 509 -3.66 -5.63 18.03
N ASP A 510 -4.05 -4.60 17.29
CA ASP A 510 -3.10 -3.63 16.75
C ASP A 510 -2.49 -2.83 17.92
N ILE A 511 -1.20 -3.04 18.16
CA ILE A 511 -0.46 -2.47 19.29
C ILE A 511 0.01 -1.03 19.05
N ARG A 512 -0.23 -0.47 17.85
CA ARG A 512 0.12 0.90 17.51
C ARG A 512 -0.74 1.92 18.29
N PRO A 513 -0.26 3.17 18.47
CA PRO A 513 -1.07 4.26 19.00
C PRO A 513 -2.35 4.49 18.19
N TRP A 514 -3.46 4.79 18.88
CA TRP A 514 -4.68 5.31 18.25
C TRP A 514 -4.37 6.62 17.47
N PRO A 515 -4.96 6.87 16.29
CA PRO A 515 -6.05 6.12 15.65
C PRO A 515 -5.60 4.96 14.76
N LEU A 516 -4.29 4.78 14.51
CA LEU A 516 -3.79 3.71 13.62
C LEU A 516 -3.92 2.32 14.26
N GLY A 517 -3.74 2.23 15.58
CA GLY A 517 -3.95 1.00 16.34
C GLY A 517 -4.91 1.17 17.53
N LYS A 518 -4.83 0.25 18.49
CA LYS A 518 -5.76 0.14 19.63
C LYS A 518 -5.19 0.63 20.97
N ALA A 519 -3.94 1.09 21.01
CA ALA A 519 -3.39 1.66 22.23
C ALA A 519 -4.00 3.05 22.48
N LEU A 520 -4.75 3.18 23.59
CA LEU A 520 -5.54 4.36 23.92
C LEU A 520 -4.69 5.48 24.52
N SER A 521 -3.70 5.09 25.32
CA SER A 521 -2.75 5.97 25.98
C SER A 521 -1.52 5.16 26.41
N GLY A 522 -0.55 5.83 27.00
CA GLY A 522 0.72 5.25 27.40
C GLY A 522 1.80 6.31 27.37
N ALA A 523 2.92 6.01 28.02
CA ALA A 523 3.99 6.98 28.17
C ALA A 523 5.39 6.35 28.26
N ASP A 524 6.37 7.15 27.86
CA ASP A 524 7.78 6.82 27.65
C ASP A 524 7.99 5.55 26.80
N VAL A 525 7.16 5.33 25.80
CA VAL A 525 7.25 4.16 24.90
C VAL A 525 8.10 4.53 23.69
N GLY A 526 9.15 3.76 23.44
CA GLY A 526 9.98 3.90 22.24
C GLY A 526 9.56 2.98 21.11
N GLU A 527 10.34 3.00 20.03
CA GLU A 527 10.29 2.05 18.93
C GLU A 527 11.46 1.06 19.04
N CYS A 528 11.24 -0.21 18.73
CA CYS A 528 12.29 -1.23 18.73
C CYS A 528 13.03 -1.35 17.40
N SER A 529 12.34 -1.08 16.28
CA SER A 529 12.88 -1.26 14.94
C SER A 529 13.76 -0.13 14.41
N ASP A 530 13.91 0.99 15.14
CA ASP A 530 14.68 2.17 14.72
C ASP A 530 16.05 1.81 14.12
N SER A 531 16.81 0.95 14.80
CA SER A 531 18.17 0.56 14.37
C SER A 531 18.24 -0.49 13.25
N VAL A 532 17.13 -1.12 12.88
CA VAL A 532 17.13 -2.27 11.96
C VAL A 532 17.51 -1.81 10.54
N CYS A 533 16.90 -0.73 10.06
CA CYS A 533 17.19 -0.21 8.72
C CYS A 533 18.44 0.67 8.63
N ASP A 534 18.96 1.17 9.75
CA ASP A 534 20.25 1.90 9.78
C ASP A 534 21.44 0.99 9.41
N LEU A 535 21.33 -0.31 9.69
CA LEU A 535 22.37 -1.31 9.44
C LEU A 535 22.23 -2.01 8.08
N VAL A 536 21.18 -1.73 7.32
CA VAL A 536 20.79 -2.45 6.10
C VAL A 536 20.74 -1.51 4.90
N SER A 537 21.42 -1.87 3.82
CA SER A 537 21.38 -1.14 2.54
C SER A 537 20.78 -2.02 1.45
N CYS A 538 19.55 -1.71 1.05
CA CYS A 538 18.88 -2.36 -0.09
C CYS A 538 19.47 -1.84 -1.41
N ALA A 539 19.73 -2.74 -2.36
CA ALA A 539 20.29 -2.43 -3.67
C ALA A 539 19.21 -1.93 -4.66
N ASN A 540 19.66 -1.41 -5.80
CA ASN A 540 18.83 -1.12 -6.98
C ASN A 540 17.60 -0.22 -6.72
N GLY A 541 17.68 0.69 -5.75
CA GLY A 541 16.59 1.59 -5.38
C GLY A 541 15.50 0.95 -4.52
N GLY A 542 15.76 -0.24 -3.96
CA GLY A 542 14.91 -0.84 -2.93
C GLY A 542 14.92 -0.02 -1.63
N VAL A 543 13.84 -0.09 -0.87
CA VAL A 543 13.66 0.64 0.40
C VAL A 543 13.64 -0.35 1.55
N CYS A 544 14.43 -0.13 2.60
CA CYS A 544 14.36 -0.97 3.80
C CYS A 544 13.05 -0.66 4.56
N PHE A 545 12.34 -1.71 4.93
CA PHE A 545 11.15 -1.63 5.77
C PHE A 545 11.27 -2.63 6.92
N ALA A 546 11.14 -2.17 8.16
CA ALA A 546 11.10 -3.04 9.32
C ALA A 546 9.74 -3.75 9.43
N ASN A 547 9.69 -5.01 8.99
CA ASN A 547 8.50 -5.86 9.09
C ASN A 547 8.34 -6.50 10.48
N ARG A 548 9.38 -6.47 11.32
CA ARG A 548 9.35 -6.83 12.74
C ARG A 548 10.26 -5.91 13.55
N ALA A 549 10.19 -6.02 14.87
CA ALA A 549 11.03 -5.27 15.80
C ALA A 549 12.55 -5.47 15.59
N ASP A 550 12.98 -6.65 15.12
CA ASP A 550 14.38 -7.01 14.86
C ASP A 550 14.62 -7.50 13.40
N ASP A 551 13.63 -7.40 12.51
CA ASP A 551 13.66 -7.99 11.16
C ASP A 551 13.30 -6.96 10.10
N TYR A 552 13.78 -7.16 8.88
CA TYR A 552 13.53 -6.27 7.75
C TYR A 552 13.12 -7.02 6.49
N ILE A 553 12.47 -6.29 5.61
CA ILE A 553 12.31 -6.62 4.20
C ILE A 553 12.83 -5.45 3.36
N CYS A 554 13.63 -5.74 2.34
CA CYS A 554 13.88 -4.77 1.28
C CYS A 554 12.70 -4.77 0.31
N LEU A 555 12.00 -3.64 0.20
CA LEU A 555 10.93 -3.42 -0.76
C LEU A 555 11.56 -3.15 -2.13
N CYS A 556 11.58 -4.16 -2.99
CA CYS A 556 12.34 -4.13 -4.24
C CYS A 556 11.59 -3.42 -5.36
N ALA A 557 12.22 -2.42 -5.96
CA ALA A 557 11.69 -1.72 -7.13
C ALA A 557 11.37 -2.69 -8.28
N LEU A 558 10.42 -2.31 -9.16
CA LEU A 558 10.02 -3.15 -10.30
C LEU A 558 11.22 -3.67 -11.11
N GLY A 559 11.21 -4.97 -11.39
CA GLY A 559 12.29 -5.65 -12.12
C GLY A 559 13.50 -6.04 -11.25
N TYR A 560 13.43 -5.85 -9.93
CA TYR A 560 14.43 -6.34 -8.98
C TYR A 560 13.82 -7.28 -7.93
N ARG A 561 14.63 -8.21 -7.43
CA ARG A 561 14.27 -9.20 -6.41
C ARG A 561 15.51 -9.66 -5.64
N GLY A 562 15.33 -10.55 -4.67
CA GLY A 562 16.38 -10.98 -3.73
C GLY A 562 16.16 -10.38 -2.36
N VAL A 563 16.95 -10.79 -1.36
CA VAL A 563 16.77 -10.35 0.03
C VAL A 563 17.14 -8.86 0.20
N LEU A 564 18.09 -8.40 -0.61
CA LEU A 564 18.57 -7.02 -0.68
C LEU A 564 18.26 -6.38 -2.04
N CYS A 565 17.33 -6.93 -2.83
CA CYS A 565 17.00 -6.46 -4.18
C CYS A 565 18.17 -6.52 -5.19
N GLU A 566 19.10 -7.44 -4.97
CA GLU A 566 20.35 -7.61 -5.69
C GLU A 566 20.21 -8.20 -7.11
N GLU A 567 19.14 -8.96 -7.37
CA GLU A 567 18.90 -9.62 -8.67
C GLU A 567 17.99 -8.78 -9.58
N SER A 568 18.43 -8.48 -10.80
CA SER A 568 17.59 -7.89 -11.85
C SER A 568 16.89 -8.95 -12.72
N PHE A 569 15.64 -8.73 -13.10
CA PHE A 569 14.89 -9.58 -14.04
C PHE A 569 14.00 -8.75 -14.98
N LEU A 570 13.64 -9.32 -16.14
CA LEU A 570 12.70 -8.71 -17.08
C LEU A 570 11.25 -9.00 -16.64
N LEU A 571 10.55 -7.99 -16.13
CA LEU A 571 9.13 -8.07 -15.78
C LEU A 571 8.29 -8.19 -17.07
N SER A 572 7.53 -9.29 -17.20
CA SER A 572 6.69 -9.61 -18.36
C SER A 572 5.30 -10.12 -17.98
N SER A 573 5.13 -10.72 -16.79
CA SER A 573 3.83 -11.19 -16.29
C SER A 573 3.68 -10.83 -14.81
N PRO A 574 3.23 -9.59 -14.50
CA PRO A 574 3.15 -9.07 -13.13
C PRO A 574 2.35 -9.97 -12.17
N LEU A 575 3.07 -10.63 -11.27
CA LEU A 575 2.57 -11.38 -10.13
C LEU A 575 2.66 -10.49 -8.89
N PHE A 576 1.51 -10.25 -8.28
CA PHE A 576 1.36 -9.60 -6.99
C PHE A 576 1.20 -10.68 -5.93
N ASN A 577 2.07 -10.66 -4.92
CA ASN A 577 2.01 -11.58 -3.78
C ASN A 577 1.29 -10.91 -2.61
N GLU A 578 0.72 -11.69 -1.69
CA GLU A 578 -0.07 -11.18 -0.54
C GLU A 578 0.74 -10.41 0.52
N THR A 579 1.97 -10.00 0.21
CA THR A 579 2.63 -8.98 1.03
C THR A 579 1.85 -7.67 0.87
N VAL A 580 1.55 -7.01 1.99
CA VAL A 580 0.91 -5.68 2.02
C VAL A 580 1.76 -4.57 1.35
N PHE A 581 2.91 -4.95 0.78
CA PHE A 581 3.89 -4.09 0.11
C PHE A 581 4.11 -4.48 -1.36
N SER A 582 3.23 -5.29 -1.96
CA SER A 582 3.29 -5.64 -3.39
C SER A 582 2.32 -4.77 -4.20
N TYR A 583 2.84 -3.76 -4.89
CA TYR A 583 2.02 -2.86 -5.73
C TYR A 583 2.83 -2.25 -6.88
N ALA A 584 2.14 -1.84 -7.94
CA ALA A 584 2.69 -0.99 -9.00
C ALA A 584 2.06 0.40 -8.97
N VAL A 585 2.82 1.40 -9.39
CA VAL A 585 2.44 2.83 -9.39
C VAL A 585 2.58 3.35 -10.81
N ILE A 586 1.48 3.83 -11.37
CA ILE A 586 1.43 4.25 -12.77
C ILE A 586 1.06 5.73 -12.81
N PRO A 587 1.94 6.61 -13.34
CA PRO A 587 1.58 8.00 -13.54
C PRO A 587 0.48 8.10 -14.59
N TRP A 588 -0.56 8.90 -14.33
CA TRP A 588 -1.59 9.17 -15.32
C TRP A 588 -0.96 9.75 -16.60
N PRO A 589 -1.31 9.24 -17.80
CA PRO A 589 -0.78 9.76 -19.05
C PRO A 589 -1.24 11.21 -19.27
N GLN A 590 -0.36 12.19 -19.02
CA GLN A 590 -0.60 13.63 -19.15
C GLN A 590 -1.22 13.98 -20.53
N SER A 591 -2.13 14.96 -20.67
CA SER A 591 -2.35 16.16 -19.84
C SER A 591 -3.84 16.47 -19.59
N SER A 592 -4.54 15.66 -18.80
CA SER A 592 -5.95 15.87 -18.43
C SER A 592 -6.13 16.01 -16.91
N GLN A 593 -5.33 16.88 -16.30
CA GLN A 593 -5.26 17.10 -14.84
C GLN A 593 -6.42 17.91 -14.25
N SER A 594 -7.40 18.33 -15.07
CA SER A 594 -8.57 19.05 -14.57
C SER A 594 -9.61 18.09 -14.02
N TYR A 595 -10.17 17.24 -14.89
CA TYR A 595 -11.36 16.43 -14.59
C TYR A 595 -11.49 15.26 -15.56
N LEU A 596 -11.66 14.04 -15.06
CA LEU A 596 -12.03 12.89 -15.89
C LEU A 596 -13.55 12.89 -16.11
N SER A 597 -14.01 13.20 -17.32
CA SER A 597 -15.43 13.12 -17.71
C SER A 597 -15.81 11.75 -18.28
N PHE A 598 -14.86 11.06 -18.91
CA PHE A 598 -14.96 9.69 -19.41
C PHE A 598 -13.71 8.91 -19.02
N MET A 599 -13.89 7.65 -18.65
CA MET A 599 -12.81 6.66 -18.56
C MET A 599 -13.33 5.26 -18.86
N GLU A 600 -12.48 4.41 -19.42
CA GLU A 600 -12.72 2.98 -19.60
C GLU A 600 -11.44 2.19 -19.29
N PHE A 601 -11.56 1.20 -18.42
CA PHE A 601 -10.54 0.22 -18.08
C PHE A 601 -10.91 -1.14 -18.67
N GLU A 602 -9.96 -1.76 -19.39
CA GLU A 602 -9.96 -3.22 -19.58
C GLU A 602 -8.84 -3.84 -18.75
N VAL A 603 -9.17 -4.85 -17.93
CA VAL A 603 -8.19 -5.56 -17.09
C VAL A 603 -8.31 -7.06 -17.33
N THR A 604 -7.19 -7.73 -17.64
CA THR A 604 -7.12 -9.20 -17.67
C THR A 604 -6.29 -9.67 -16.49
N PHE A 605 -6.90 -10.44 -15.58
CA PHE A 605 -6.30 -10.82 -14.30
C PHE A 605 -6.64 -12.25 -13.89
N ARG A 606 -5.86 -12.81 -12.96
CA ARG A 606 -6.03 -14.14 -12.38
C ARG A 606 -5.86 -14.04 -10.86
N PRO A 607 -6.95 -14.04 -10.07
CA PRO A 607 -6.90 -13.88 -8.62
C PRO A 607 -6.55 -15.19 -7.91
N SER A 608 -5.72 -15.14 -6.87
CA SER A 608 -5.48 -16.27 -5.96
C SER A 608 -6.10 -16.06 -4.56
N SER A 609 -6.64 -14.86 -4.30
CA SER A 609 -7.41 -14.52 -3.08
C SER A 609 -8.79 -13.99 -3.47
N PRO A 610 -9.86 -14.29 -2.70
CA PRO A 610 -11.20 -13.73 -2.90
C PRO A 610 -11.30 -12.25 -2.50
N ASN A 611 -10.26 -11.66 -1.89
CA ASN A 611 -10.25 -10.29 -1.39
C ASN A 611 -8.94 -9.57 -1.77
N GLY A 612 -9.02 -8.34 -2.28
CA GLY A 612 -7.84 -7.52 -2.59
C GLY A 612 -8.09 -6.37 -3.59
N ALA A 613 -7.32 -5.29 -3.51
CA ALA A 613 -7.48 -4.13 -4.38
C ALA A 613 -6.75 -4.28 -5.73
N LEU A 614 -7.50 -4.28 -6.83
CA LEU A 614 -6.99 -4.39 -8.20
C LEU A 614 -6.44 -3.04 -8.71
N LEU A 615 -7.23 -1.98 -8.58
CA LEU A 615 -6.87 -0.60 -8.96
C LEU A 615 -7.33 0.38 -7.88
N TYR A 616 -6.54 1.42 -7.60
CA TYR A 616 -6.93 2.54 -6.73
C TYR A 616 -6.32 3.86 -7.20
N SER A 617 -7.07 4.95 -7.12
CA SER A 617 -6.57 6.33 -7.22
C SER A 617 -7.54 7.29 -6.54
N ASP A 618 -7.04 8.36 -5.94
CA ASP A 618 -7.83 9.35 -5.23
C ASP A 618 -7.27 10.77 -5.39
N ASP A 619 -7.95 11.72 -4.79
CA ASP A 619 -7.44 13.06 -4.56
C ASP A 619 -7.35 13.35 -3.06
N ALA A 620 -6.23 13.91 -2.61
CA ALA A 620 -5.97 14.09 -1.18
C ALA A 620 -6.86 15.17 -0.53
N GLU A 621 -7.24 16.20 -1.29
CA GLU A 621 -7.92 17.40 -0.80
C GLU A 621 -9.46 17.31 -0.88
N SER A 622 -9.99 16.41 -1.72
CA SER A 622 -11.43 16.20 -1.92
C SER A 622 -11.90 14.81 -1.44
N ARG A 623 -13.17 14.49 -1.72
CA ARG A 623 -13.75 13.15 -1.47
C ARG A 623 -13.57 12.21 -2.66
N ASP A 624 -13.01 12.70 -3.76
CA ASP A 624 -12.93 11.99 -5.03
C ASP A 624 -12.00 10.76 -4.93
N PHE A 625 -12.50 9.62 -5.42
CA PHE A 625 -11.71 8.40 -5.56
C PHE A 625 -12.30 7.44 -6.59
N LEU A 626 -11.46 6.54 -7.06
CA LEU A 626 -11.77 5.43 -7.93
C LEU A 626 -11.11 4.16 -7.39
N ALA A 627 -11.87 3.08 -7.20
CA ALA A 627 -11.36 1.81 -6.74
C ALA A 627 -12.01 0.64 -7.49
N ILE A 628 -11.21 -0.37 -7.84
CA ILE A 628 -11.68 -1.69 -8.25
C ILE A 628 -11.12 -2.70 -7.25
N ASN A 629 -12.01 -3.43 -6.58
CA ASN A 629 -11.68 -4.38 -5.53
C ASN A 629 -12.25 -5.77 -5.83
N LEU A 630 -11.62 -6.78 -5.25
CA LEU A 630 -12.24 -8.07 -4.97
C LEU A 630 -12.73 -8.06 -3.52
N VAL A 631 -14.00 -8.40 -3.33
CA VAL A 631 -14.68 -8.47 -2.02
C VAL A 631 -15.47 -9.78 -1.95
N ASP A 632 -14.98 -10.71 -1.12
CA ASP A 632 -15.53 -12.07 -0.94
C ASP A 632 -15.87 -12.80 -2.26
N GLY A 633 -14.95 -12.71 -3.23
CA GLY A 633 -15.04 -13.34 -4.53
C GLY A 633 -15.84 -12.56 -5.58
N TYR A 634 -16.39 -11.39 -5.24
CA TYR A 634 -17.07 -10.51 -6.21
C TYR A 634 -16.15 -9.39 -6.64
N VAL A 635 -16.30 -8.91 -7.89
CA VAL A 635 -15.62 -7.68 -8.34
C VAL A 635 -16.51 -6.49 -7.99
N GLU A 636 -15.96 -5.53 -7.26
CA GLU A 636 -16.62 -4.25 -6.94
C GLU A 636 -15.89 -3.08 -7.60
N PHE A 637 -16.62 -2.26 -8.35
CA PHE A 637 -16.17 -0.96 -8.83
C PHE A 637 -16.84 0.13 -7.99
N ARG A 638 -16.02 0.99 -7.38
CA ARG A 638 -16.45 2.06 -6.49
C ARG A 638 -15.86 3.39 -6.94
N PHE A 639 -16.66 4.46 -6.92
CA PHE A 639 -16.17 5.80 -7.18
C PHE A 639 -17.03 6.88 -6.50
N ASP A 640 -16.41 8.00 -6.13
CA ASP A 640 -17.09 9.22 -5.67
C ASP A 640 -16.59 10.40 -6.52
N CYS A 641 -17.50 11.27 -6.94
CA CYS A 641 -17.24 12.49 -7.71
C CYS A 641 -17.26 13.76 -6.83
N GLY A 642 -17.20 13.60 -5.50
CA GLY A 642 -17.21 14.69 -4.53
C GLY A 642 -18.55 14.92 -3.83
N SER A 643 -19.59 14.15 -4.17
CA SER A 643 -20.94 14.29 -3.62
C SER A 643 -21.68 12.99 -3.31
N GLY A 644 -20.99 11.84 -3.36
CA GLY A 644 -21.51 10.56 -2.91
C GLY A 644 -21.05 9.38 -3.78
N GLU A 645 -20.93 8.22 -3.14
CA GLU A 645 -20.35 7.00 -3.72
C GLU A 645 -21.33 6.28 -4.68
N ALA A 646 -20.80 5.79 -5.80
CA ALA A 646 -21.39 4.71 -6.58
C ALA A 646 -20.71 3.37 -6.21
N ILE A 647 -21.51 2.31 -6.02
CA ILE A 647 -21.02 0.95 -5.79
C ILE A 647 -21.66 0.04 -6.84
N LEU A 648 -20.83 -0.55 -7.71
CA LEU A 648 -21.22 -1.54 -8.70
C LEU A 648 -20.54 -2.87 -8.34
N ARG A 649 -21.28 -3.98 -8.32
CA ARG A 649 -20.77 -5.30 -7.93
C ARG A 649 -21.17 -6.34 -8.97
N SER A 650 -20.28 -7.29 -9.27
CA SER A 650 -20.57 -8.41 -10.17
C SER A 650 -21.78 -9.23 -9.70
N GLU A 651 -22.53 -9.81 -10.64
CA GLU A 651 -23.74 -10.61 -10.32
C GLU A 651 -23.34 -11.93 -9.64
N GLU A 652 -22.25 -12.54 -10.10
CA GLU A 652 -21.71 -13.80 -9.58
C GLU A 652 -20.29 -13.64 -9.03
N GLN A 653 -19.88 -14.58 -8.17
CA GLN A 653 -18.49 -14.72 -7.73
C GLN A 653 -17.60 -15.19 -8.88
N ILE A 654 -16.40 -14.62 -8.99
CA ILE A 654 -15.36 -15.12 -9.90
C ILE A 654 -14.67 -16.33 -9.28
N SER A 655 -14.15 -17.21 -10.14
CA SER A 655 -13.36 -18.36 -9.69
C SER A 655 -11.94 -17.92 -9.31
N LEU A 656 -11.35 -18.59 -8.32
CA LEU A 656 -9.95 -18.38 -8.01
C LEU A 656 -9.06 -19.22 -8.94
N ASP A 657 -7.84 -18.73 -9.16
CA ASP A 657 -6.81 -19.30 -10.01
C ASP A 657 -7.22 -19.51 -11.49
N SER A 658 -8.25 -18.79 -11.95
CA SER A 658 -8.69 -18.69 -13.36
C SER A 658 -8.46 -17.29 -13.94
N TRP A 659 -8.36 -17.20 -15.27
CA TRP A 659 -8.28 -15.91 -15.96
C TRP A 659 -9.66 -15.29 -16.14
N HIS A 660 -9.75 -14.00 -15.84
CA HIS A 660 -10.95 -13.17 -15.98
C HIS A 660 -10.68 -11.93 -16.83
N GLU A 661 -11.69 -11.51 -17.59
CA GLU A 661 -11.71 -10.24 -18.32
C GLU A 661 -12.68 -9.27 -17.63
N LEU A 662 -12.18 -8.12 -17.19
CA LEU A 662 -12.96 -7.06 -16.58
C LEU A 662 -13.01 -5.86 -17.52
N ARG A 663 -14.23 -5.35 -17.77
CA ARG A 663 -14.49 -4.08 -18.43
C ARG A 663 -15.20 -3.16 -17.43
N VAL A 664 -14.64 -1.99 -17.21
CA VAL A 664 -15.26 -0.96 -16.37
C VAL A 664 -15.21 0.36 -17.11
N SER A 665 -16.34 1.01 -17.32
CA SER A 665 -16.39 2.35 -17.89
C SER A 665 -17.17 3.30 -16.99
N ARG A 666 -16.83 4.58 -17.04
CA ARG A 666 -17.57 5.64 -16.37
C ARG A 666 -17.68 6.86 -17.26
N THR A 667 -18.91 7.34 -17.46
CA THR A 667 -19.23 8.58 -18.16
C THR A 667 -20.01 9.48 -17.21
N ALA A 668 -19.44 10.63 -16.87
CA ALA A 668 -19.97 11.51 -15.84
C ALA A 668 -20.23 10.75 -14.50
N LYS A 669 -21.48 10.71 -14.03
CA LYS A 669 -21.86 9.93 -12.84
C LYS A 669 -22.16 8.47 -13.11
N SER A 670 -22.41 8.10 -14.37
CA SER A 670 -22.80 6.74 -14.73
C SER A 670 -21.57 5.85 -14.84
N GLY A 671 -21.57 4.72 -14.15
CA GLY A 671 -20.60 3.65 -14.25
C GLY A 671 -21.23 2.40 -14.85
N ILE A 672 -20.41 1.58 -15.49
CA ILE A 672 -20.74 0.24 -15.98
C ILE A 672 -19.61 -0.70 -15.56
N LEU A 673 -19.95 -1.85 -15.01
CA LEU A 673 -19.03 -2.95 -14.69
C LEU A 673 -19.50 -4.23 -15.40
N GLN A 674 -18.59 -4.91 -16.08
CA GLN A 674 -18.82 -6.22 -16.67
C GLN A 674 -17.62 -7.13 -16.43
N VAL A 675 -17.89 -8.36 -15.98
CA VAL A 675 -16.87 -9.40 -15.74
C VAL A 675 -17.19 -10.60 -16.62
N ASP A 676 -16.20 -11.06 -17.39
CA ASP A 676 -16.32 -12.16 -18.36
C ASP A 676 -17.57 -12.01 -19.26
N ASN A 677 -18.42 -13.03 -19.27
CA ASN A 677 -19.71 -13.05 -19.96
C ASN A 677 -20.90 -12.78 -19.01
N GLN A 678 -20.65 -12.29 -17.78
CA GLN A 678 -21.72 -11.84 -16.88
C GLN A 678 -22.46 -10.63 -17.50
N ARG A 679 -23.66 -10.35 -16.98
CA ARG A 679 -24.43 -9.19 -17.41
C ARG A 679 -23.72 -7.90 -16.97
N PRO A 680 -23.69 -6.85 -17.80
CA PRO A 680 -23.26 -5.54 -17.37
C PRO A 680 -24.13 -5.04 -16.22
N VAL A 681 -23.48 -4.54 -15.17
CA VAL A 681 -24.10 -3.87 -14.03
C VAL A 681 -23.88 -2.38 -14.21
N GLU A 682 -24.94 -1.58 -14.08
CA GLU A 682 -24.91 -0.12 -14.18
C GLU A 682 -25.15 0.51 -12.81
N GLY A 683 -24.55 1.67 -12.57
CA GLY A 683 -24.69 2.41 -11.31
C GLY A 683 -24.41 3.89 -11.49
N ILE A 684 -24.93 4.74 -10.60
CA ILE A 684 -24.83 6.21 -10.72
C ILE A 684 -24.36 6.79 -9.39
N ALA A 685 -23.33 7.63 -9.41
CA ALA A 685 -22.85 8.35 -8.24
C ALA A 685 -23.85 9.41 -7.76
N GLU A 686 -23.97 9.55 -6.43
CA GLU A 686 -24.94 10.45 -5.81
C GLU A 686 -24.53 11.94 -5.89
N GLY A 687 -25.52 12.81 -5.66
CA GLY A 687 -25.33 14.25 -5.60
C GLY A 687 -25.17 14.93 -6.97
N ALA A 688 -24.42 16.05 -7.01
CA ALA A 688 -24.43 17.01 -8.11
C ALA A 688 -23.26 16.86 -9.10
N PHE A 689 -22.08 16.43 -8.65
CA PHE A 689 -20.85 16.49 -9.45
C PHE A 689 -20.71 15.34 -10.45
N THR A 690 -20.28 15.66 -11.67
CA THR A 690 -20.12 14.70 -12.79
C THR A 690 -18.65 14.40 -13.10
N GLN A 691 -17.75 15.17 -12.53
CA GLN A 691 -16.33 15.12 -12.77
C GLN A 691 -15.66 14.47 -11.57
N ILE A 692 -14.58 13.74 -11.82
CA ILE A 692 -13.73 13.20 -10.76
C ILE A 692 -12.30 13.71 -10.98
N ASN A 693 -11.68 14.16 -9.89
CA ASN A 693 -10.27 14.45 -9.79
C ASN A 693 -9.55 13.27 -9.12
N CYS A 694 -8.48 12.78 -9.73
CA CYS A 694 -7.60 11.79 -9.11
C CYS A 694 -6.17 12.30 -9.24
N SER A 695 -5.72 13.07 -8.25
CA SER A 695 -4.38 13.67 -8.24
C SER A 695 -3.29 12.68 -7.84
N SER A 696 -3.64 11.61 -7.10
CA SER A 696 -2.76 10.48 -6.84
C SER A 696 -2.44 9.73 -8.14
N PRO A 697 -1.29 9.02 -8.23
CA PRO A 697 -1.07 8.08 -9.32
C PRO A 697 -2.06 6.92 -9.27
N LEU A 698 -2.20 6.21 -10.39
CA LEU A 698 -2.97 4.97 -10.45
C LEU A 698 -2.16 3.83 -9.82
N TYR A 699 -2.60 3.38 -8.66
CA TYR A 699 -2.06 2.22 -7.97
C TYR A 699 -2.68 0.93 -8.51
N VAL A 700 -1.87 -0.11 -8.65
CA VAL A 700 -2.25 -1.39 -9.25
C VAL A 700 -1.79 -2.55 -8.36
N GLY A 701 -2.70 -3.46 -8.05
CA GLY A 701 -2.47 -4.65 -7.22
C GLY A 701 -2.32 -4.39 -5.71
N GLY A 702 -2.18 -3.13 -5.29
CA GLY A 702 -2.12 -2.73 -3.90
C GLY A 702 -1.82 -1.25 -3.75
N VAL A 703 -1.63 -0.76 -2.53
CA VAL A 703 -1.29 0.65 -2.22
C VAL A 703 -0.13 0.74 -1.22
N PRO A 704 0.61 1.86 -1.16
CA PRO A 704 1.74 2.03 -0.23
C PRO A 704 1.35 1.98 1.26
N VAL A 705 0.19 2.54 1.60
CA VAL A 705 -0.34 2.61 2.97
C VAL A 705 -1.86 2.49 2.89
N TYR A 706 -2.42 1.39 3.39
CA TYR A 706 -3.85 1.10 3.31
C TYR A 706 -4.68 2.07 4.16
N GLU A 707 -4.18 2.46 5.33
CA GLU A 707 -4.85 3.36 6.27
C GLU A 707 -5.00 4.80 5.73
N LYS A 708 -4.31 5.15 4.63
CA LYS A 708 -4.45 6.47 3.97
C LYS A 708 -5.51 6.48 2.87
N THR A 709 -6.08 5.34 2.49
CA THR A 709 -7.11 5.28 1.45
C THR A 709 -8.47 5.76 1.96
N LYS A 710 -9.34 6.26 1.07
CA LYS A 710 -10.70 6.67 1.45
C LYS A 710 -11.45 5.46 2.01
N THR A 711 -12.07 5.61 3.18
CA THR A 711 -12.69 4.49 3.92
C THR A 711 -13.85 3.82 3.18
N THR A 712 -14.60 4.61 2.38
CA THR A 712 -15.67 4.16 1.46
C THR A 712 -15.14 3.32 0.30
N ALA A 713 -13.96 3.66 -0.25
CA ALA A 713 -13.31 2.95 -1.35
C ALA A 713 -13.01 1.47 -1.06
N SER A 714 -13.09 1.04 0.21
CA SER A 714 -13.02 -0.35 0.64
C SER A 714 -11.69 -1.07 0.31
N VAL A 715 -10.64 -0.30 0.02
CA VAL A 715 -9.27 -0.79 -0.19
C VAL A 715 -8.66 -1.21 1.15
N ARG A 716 -8.75 -2.50 1.47
CA ARG A 716 -8.33 -3.05 2.79
C ARG A 716 -7.26 -4.13 2.74
N LYS A 717 -6.96 -4.68 1.56
CA LYS A 717 -6.01 -5.79 1.35
C LYS A 717 -5.29 -5.66 0.01
N PRO A 718 -4.04 -6.15 -0.13
CA PRO A 718 -3.40 -6.34 -1.42
C PRO A 718 -4.14 -7.35 -2.27
N PHE A 719 -4.06 -7.20 -3.58
CA PHE A 719 -4.47 -8.22 -4.54
C PHE A 719 -3.41 -9.32 -4.60
N SER A 720 -3.89 -10.56 -4.68
CA SER A 720 -3.10 -11.77 -4.84
C SER A 720 -3.34 -12.34 -6.22
N GLY A 721 -2.26 -12.57 -6.97
CA GLY A 721 -2.32 -13.21 -8.29
C GLY A 721 -1.73 -12.35 -9.40
N VAL A 722 -2.16 -12.58 -10.64
CA VAL A 722 -1.51 -12.04 -11.84
C VAL A 722 -2.37 -10.97 -12.49
N ILE A 723 -1.79 -9.82 -12.85
CA ILE A 723 -2.43 -8.83 -13.72
C ILE A 723 -1.63 -8.79 -15.03
N GLN A 724 -2.26 -9.23 -16.12
CA GLN A 724 -1.63 -9.45 -17.41
C GLN A 724 -1.77 -8.28 -18.36
N LYS A 725 -2.95 -7.66 -18.37
CA LYS A 725 -3.33 -6.60 -19.30
C LYS A 725 -4.02 -5.50 -18.52
N LEU A 726 -3.62 -4.27 -18.78
CA LEU A 726 -4.29 -3.05 -18.34
C LEU A 726 -4.39 -2.12 -19.55
N ILE A 727 -5.61 -1.77 -19.94
CA ILE A 727 -5.91 -0.72 -20.93
C ILE A 727 -6.68 0.37 -20.21
N LEU A 728 -6.37 1.63 -20.55
CA LEU A 728 -7.14 2.81 -20.18
C LEU A 728 -7.44 3.59 -21.46
N ASN A 729 -8.72 3.79 -21.80
CA ASN A 729 -9.16 4.56 -22.97
C ASN A 729 -8.43 4.14 -24.26
N ASP A 730 -8.57 2.87 -24.65
CA ASP A 730 -7.86 2.20 -25.77
C ASP A 730 -6.32 2.14 -25.68
N ARG A 731 -5.69 2.84 -24.73
CA ARG A 731 -4.23 2.83 -24.55
C ARG A 731 -3.81 1.71 -23.61
N THR A 732 -3.03 0.76 -24.11
CA THR A 732 -2.34 -0.21 -23.25
C THR A 732 -1.39 0.51 -22.30
N ILE A 733 -1.54 0.22 -21.01
CA ILE A 733 -0.65 0.66 -19.94
C ILE A 733 0.30 -0.50 -19.62
N PRO A 734 1.56 -0.47 -20.08
CA PRO A 734 2.54 -1.47 -19.70
C PRO A 734 2.95 -1.31 -18.24
N ILE A 735 2.93 -2.41 -17.47
CA ILE A 735 3.54 -2.48 -16.13
C ILE A 735 4.99 -2.96 -16.31
N THR A 736 5.89 -2.02 -16.61
CA THR A 736 7.31 -2.30 -16.87
C THR A 736 8.20 -1.26 -16.19
N ILE A 737 9.47 -1.61 -15.98
CA ILE A 737 10.48 -0.75 -15.32
C ILE A 737 10.59 0.65 -15.97
N SER A 738 10.30 0.77 -17.26
CA SER A 738 10.33 2.04 -18.02
C SER A 738 9.04 2.87 -17.96
N SER A 739 7.95 2.33 -17.43
CA SER A 739 6.60 2.93 -17.53
C SER A 739 5.82 2.98 -16.22
N ALA A 740 6.25 2.24 -15.20
CA ALA A 740 5.65 2.19 -13.88
C ALA A 740 6.73 2.18 -12.80
N GLY A 741 6.43 2.77 -11.65
CA GLY A 741 7.10 2.45 -10.39
C GLY A 741 6.38 1.28 -9.69
N GLY A 742 6.85 0.89 -8.51
CA GLY A 742 6.25 -0.20 -7.74
C GLY A 742 7.28 -0.96 -6.93
N VAL A 743 6.78 -1.83 -6.06
CA VAL A 743 7.57 -2.64 -5.13
C VAL A 743 7.08 -4.09 -5.09
N ASN A 744 8.02 -5.02 -4.94
CA ASN A 744 7.84 -6.47 -4.71
C ASN A 744 7.02 -7.25 -5.76
N VAL A 745 6.67 -6.64 -6.90
CA VAL A 745 6.02 -7.32 -8.03
C VAL A 745 7.00 -8.25 -8.75
N GLN A 746 6.62 -9.51 -8.93
CA GLN A 746 7.45 -10.56 -9.55
C GLN A 746 6.89 -10.98 -10.93
N ASN A 747 7.54 -11.94 -11.59
CA ASN A 747 6.93 -12.65 -12.71
C ASN A 747 6.15 -13.87 -12.23
N SER A 748 4.97 -14.09 -12.79
CA SER A 748 4.29 -15.39 -12.70
C SER A 748 5.11 -16.48 -13.41
N ALA A 749 4.99 -17.73 -12.95
CA ALA A 749 5.59 -18.86 -13.64
C ALA A 749 4.90 -19.04 -15.01
N HIS A 750 5.68 -19.10 -16.09
CA HIS A 750 5.11 -19.25 -17.43
C HIS A 750 4.34 -20.60 -17.52
N PRO A 751 3.08 -20.63 -18.00
CA PRO A 751 2.23 -21.83 -17.96
C PRO A 751 2.87 -23.14 -18.49
N CYS A 752 3.67 -23.07 -19.56
CA CYS A 752 4.41 -24.23 -20.08
C CYS A 752 5.39 -24.92 -19.09
N VAL A 753 5.76 -24.28 -17.96
CA VAL A 753 6.60 -24.92 -16.92
C VAL A 753 5.89 -26.13 -16.32
N GLU A 754 4.57 -26.06 -16.17
CA GLU A 754 3.73 -27.16 -15.64
C GLU A 754 3.40 -28.24 -16.69
N SER A 755 3.96 -28.13 -17.91
CA SER A 755 3.68 -29.02 -19.05
C SER A 755 2.17 -29.25 -19.32
N PRO A 756 1.37 -28.18 -19.49
CA PRO A 756 -0.10 -28.23 -19.48
C PRO A 756 -0.75 -28.83 -20.74
N CYS A 757 0.04 -29.47 -21.62
CA CYS A 757 -0.45 -30.14 -22.82
C CYS A 757 -0.49 -31.65 -22.55
N ALA A 758 -1.68 -32.23 -22.53
CA ALA A 758 -1.92 -33.65 -22.31
C ALA A 758 -1.41 -34.52 -23.49
N ASN A 759 -1.36 -35.83 -23.26
CA ASN A 759 -1.16 -36.86 -24.30
C ASN A 759 0.11 -36.68 -25.16
N GLY A 760 1.19 -36.16 -24.56
CA GLY A 760 2.45 -35.88 -25.29
C GLY A 760 2.39 -34.65 -26.20
N GLY A 761 1.38 -33.79 -26.06
CA GLY A 761 1.29 -32.50 -26.72
C GLY A 761 2.48 -31.60 -26.39
N THR A 762 2.99 -30.86 -27.37
CA THR A 762 4.13 -29.96 -27.17
C THR A 762 3.62 -28.57 -26.78
N CYS A 763 3.99 -28.11 -25.58
CA CYS A 763 3.65 -26.75 -25.13
C CYS A 763 4.53 -25.71 -25.82
N ARG A 764 3.91 -24.81 -26.58
CA ARG A 764 4.56 -23.61 -27.11
C ARG A 764 4.26 -22.41 -26.21
N PRO A 765 5.29 -21.77 -25.63
CA PRO A 765 5.10 -20.56 -24.85
C PRO A 765 4.63 -19.41 -25.75
N LYS A 766 3.66 -18.65 -25.26
CA LYS A 766 3.26 -17.34 -25.80
C LYS A 766 3.53 -16.28 -24.73
N TRP A 767 3.48 -15.01 -25.11
CA TRP A 767 3.75 -13.89 -24.19
C TRP A 767 2.85 -13.91 -22.93
N ASP A 768 1.60 -14.33 -23.10
CA ASP A 768 0.48 -14.24 -22.15
C ASP A 768 -0.16 -15.60 -21.80
N SER A 769 0.27 -16.66 -22.48
CA SER A 769 -0.49 -17.90 -22.58
C SER A 769 0.39 -19.05 -23.08
N TYR A 770 -0.24 -20.15 -23.46
CA TYR A 770 0.41 -21.24 -24.15
C TYR A 770 -0.51 -21.79 -25.23
N GLU A 771 0.10 -22.44 -26.20
CA GLU A 771 -0.60 -23.16 -27.25
C GLU A 771 0.01 -24.55 -27.39
N CYS A 772 -0.83 -25.57 -27.43
CA CYS A 772 -0.38 -26.93 -27.62
C CYS A 772 -0.34 -27.27 -29.12
N ASP A 773 0.75 -27.89 -29.57
CA ASP A 773 0.80 -28.60 -30.85
C ASP A 773 0.47 -30.07 -30.58
N CYS A 774 -0.70 -30.51 -31.03
CA CYS A 774 -1.22 -31.84 -30.70
C CYS A 774 -0.69 -32.93 -31.66
N PRO A 775 -0.34 -34.12 -31.14
CA PRO A 775 0.01 -35.27 -31.95
C PRO A 775 -1.21 -35.84 -32.69
N LEU A 776 -0.95 -36.62 -33.75
CA LEU A 776 -1.99 -37.34 -34.48
C LEU A 776 -2.90 -38.14 -33.51
N GLY A 777 -4.22 -38.02 -33.71
CA GLY A 777 -5.25 -38.66 -32.86
C GLY A 777 -5.81 -37.80 -31.71
N TYR A 778 -5.15 -36.69 -31.36
CA TYR A 778 -5.53 -35.83 -30.23
C TYR A 778 -5.82 -34.38 -30.66
N ASP A 779 -6.80 -33.75 -30.01
CA ASP A 779 -7.27 -32.39 -30.28
C ASP A 779 -7.65 -31.64 -28.99
N GLY A 780 -8.05 -30.38 -29.12
CA GLY A 780 -8.45 -29.48 -28.04
C GLY A 780 -7.31 -28.56 -27.58
N ARG A 781 -7.68 -27.49 -26.85
CA ARG A 781 -6.77 -26.43 -26.39
C ARG A 781 -5.52 -26.95 -25.66
N HIS A 782 -5.64 -28.11 -25.02
CA HIS A 782 -4.61 -28.76 -24.21
C HIS A 782 -4.29 -30.19 -24.68
N CYS A 783 -4.65 -30.54 -25.92
CA CYS A 783 -4.60 -31.92 -26.46
C CYS A 783 -5.32 -32.96 -25.60
N GLN A 784 -6.27 -32.50 -24.77
CA GLN A 784 -6.97 -33.31 -23.77
C GLN A 784 -8.12 -34.13 -24.36
N LYS A 785 -8.55 -33.81 -25.58
CA LYS A 785 -9.56 -34.58 -26.29
C LYS A 785 -8.87 -35.67 -27.08
N GLU A 786 -8.92 -36.88 -26.57
CA GLU A 786 -8.72 -38.08 -27.38
C GLU A 786 -9.86 -38.17 -28.38
N CYS A 787 -9.59 -37.97 -29.68
CA CYS A 787 -10.66 -37.89 -30.69
C CYS A 787 -11.15 -39.30 -31.13
N GLY A 788 -10.58 -40.36 -30.54
CA GLY A 788 -11.01 -41.74 -30.66
C GLY A 788 -11.31 -42.17 -32.10
N ASN A 789 -12.42 -42.89 -32.28
CA ASN A 789 -12.84 -43.42 -33.58
C ASN A 789 -13.19 -42.34 -34.63
N TYR A 790 -13.18 -41.04 -34.30
CA TYR A 790 -13.48 -39.97 -35.29
C TYR A 790 -12.23 -39.51 -36.05
N CYS A 791 -11.04 -39.62 -35.44
CA CYS A 791 -9.76 -39.37 -36.10
C CYS A 791 -8.93 -40.63 -36.38
N LEU A 792 -9.17 -41.76 -35.68
CA LEU A 792 -8.36 -42.98 -35.81
C LEU A 792 -8.97 -44.08 -36.70
N ASN A 793 -10.28 -44.37 -36.63
CA ASN A 793 -10.91 -45.40 -37.50
C ASN A 793 -11.05 -44.96 -38.97
N ILE A 794 -10.56 -43.78 -39.29
CA ILE A 794 -10.71 -43.10 -40.58
C ILE A 794 -9.33 -42.80 -41.21
N VAL A 795 -8.23 -43.15 -40.51
CA VAL A 795 -6.86 -43.02 -41.04
C VAL A 795 -6.65 -43.82 -42.31
N THR A 796 -7.30 -44.98 -42.47
CA THR A 796 -7.17 -45.86 -43.65
C THR A 796 -8.37 -45.88 -44.60
N GLU A 797 -9.45 -45.14 -44.32
CA GLU A 797 -10.65 -45.14 -45.20
C GLU A 797 -11.34 -43.78 -45.43
N ALA A 798 -11.07 -42.70 -44.68
CA ALA A 798 -11.79 -41.43 -44.93
C ALA A 798 -11.09 -40.09 -44.61
N ILE A 799 -9.82 -40.03 -44.16
CA ILE A 799 -9.00 -38.81 -44.41
C ILE A 799 -8.42 -38.90 -45.82
N GLU A 800 -9.31 -38.95 -46.81
CA GLU A 800 -8.94 -38.90 -48.23
C GLU A 800 -8.24 -37.56 -48.56
N ILE A 801 -8.51 -36.52 -47.77
CA ILE A 801 -8.03 -35.16 -47.93
C ILE A 801 -7.70 -34.51 -46.56
N PRO A 802 -6.41 -34.34 -46.18
CA PRO A 802 -6.03 -33.57 -44.99
C PRO A 802 -6.22 -32.06 -45.20
N GLN A 803 -6.65 -31.39 -44.13
CA GLN A 803 -6.68 -29.94 -43.96
C GLN A 803 -5.51 -29.47 -43.10
N PHE A 804 -4.91 -28.37 -43.53
CA PHE A 804 -3.81 -27.68 -42.88
C PHE A 804 -4.26 -26.28 -42.46
N ILE A 805 -3.91 -25.86 -41.25
CA ILE A 805 -4.31 -24.58 -40.63
C ILE A 805 -3.11 -23.63 -40.47
N GLY A 806 -2.20 -23.60 -41.46
CA GLY A 806 -1.02 -22.71 -41.48
C GLY A 806 0.14 -23.11 -40.56
N ARG A 807 -0.11 -23.96 -39.56
CA ARG A 807 0.91 -24.57 -38.68
C ARG A 807 0.90 -26.09 -38.69
N SER A 808 0.03 -26.69 -39.51
CA SER A 808 -0.09 -28.13 -39.64
C SER A 808 0.99 -28.68 -40.58
N TYR A 809 1.42 -29.90 -40.36
CA TYR A 809 2.33 -30.59 -41.28
C TYR A 809 2.26 -32.11 -41.13
N LEU A 810 2.61 -32.80 -42.21
CA LEU A 810 2.86 -34.25 -42.27
C LEU A 810 4.32 -34.49 -42.63
N ILE A 811 4.94 -35.47 -41.98
CA ILE A 811 6.33 -35.88 -42.18
C ILE A 811 6.36 -37.26 -42.85
N TYR A 812 7.19 -37.42 -43.87
CA TYR A 812 7.49 -38.71 -44.48
C TYR A 812 9.00 -38.93 -44.48
N ASP A 813 9.47 -39.99 -43.82
CA ASP A 813 10.88 -40.40 -43.76
C ASP A 813 11.16 -41.72 -44.52
N ASN A 814 10.11 -42.38 -45.01
CA ASN A 814 10.19 -43.65 -45.75
C ASN A 814 11.13 -43.50 -46.97
N ARG A 815 12.17 -44.34 -47.00
CA ARG A 815 13.25 -44.30 -48.01
C ARG A 815 12.74 -44.37 -49.45
N ASP A 816 11.64 -45.03 -49.73
CA ASP A 816 11.13 -45.22 -51.09
C ASP A 816 10.28 -44.02 -51.56
N ILE A 817 9.59 -43.34 -50.65
CA ILE A 817 8.99 -42.02 -50.88
C ILE A 817 10.11 -40.99 -51.11
N LEU A 818 11.13 -40.99 -50.25
CA LEU A 818 12.26 -40.06 -50.34
C LEU A 818 13.06 -40.22 -51.65
N LYS A 819 13.33 -41.45 -52.12
CA LYS A 819 14.01 -41.66 -53.41
C LYS A 819 13.26 -41.06 -54.61
N ARG A 820 11.92 -41.09 -54.60
CA ARG A 820 11.07 -40.59 -55.71
C ARG A 820 11.02 -39.07 -55.84
N VAL A 821 11.47 -38.34 -54.81
CA VAL A 821 11.49 -36.88 -54.79
C VAL A 821 12.92 -36.32 -54.99
N SER A 822 13.96 -37.14 -54.76
CA SER A 822 15.38 -36.81 -54.91
C SER A 822 15.99 -37.23 -56.26
N GLY A 823 17.30 -37.01 -56.44
CA GLY A 823 18.06 -37.53 -57.58
C GLY A 823 18.07 -36.61 -58.80
N SER A 824 18.23 -37.16 -60.00
CA SER A 824 18.33 -36.36 -61.23
C SER A 824 16.97 -35.82 -61.73
N ARG A 825 15.87 -36.50 -61.41
CA ARG A 825 14.53 -36.17 -61.93
C ARG A 825 13.49 -36.24 -60.81
N THR A 826 12.62 -35.25 -60.76
CA THR A 826 11.50 -35.17 -59.80
C THR A 826 10.22 -34.87 -60.60
N ASN A 827 9.12 -35.54 -60.29
CA ASN A 827 7.81 -35.21 -60.85
C ASN A 827 6.77 -35.31 -59.72
N LEU A 828 6.01 -34.24 -59.54
CA LEU A 828 5.03 -34.06 -58.48
C LEU A 828 3.72 -33.66 -59.16
N PHE A 829 2.66 -34.40 -58.88
CA PHE A 829 1.29 -34.04 -59.26
C PHE A 829 0.45 -33.99 -57.99
N MET A 830 -0.29 -32.91 -57.76
CA MET A 830 -1.17 -32.79 -56.60
C MET A 830 -2.35 -31.89 -56.91
N ARG A 831 -3.40 -31.97 -56.09
CA ARG A 831 -4.45 -30.97 -56.02
C ARG A 831 -4.34 -30.23 -54.70
N PHE A 832 -4.57 -28.92 -54.69
CA PHE A 832 -4.70 -28.15 -53.45
C PHE A 832 -5.88 -27.17 -53.53
N LYS A 833 -6.47 -26.83 -52.38
CA LYS A 833 -7.29 -25.63 -52.20
C LYS A 833 -6.68 -24.78 -51.08
N SER A 834 -6.67 -23.45 -51.22
CA SER A 834 -6.14 -22.52 -50.20
C SER A 834 -7.09 -21.35 -50.02
N THR A 835 -7.20 -20.85 -48.79
CA THR A 835 -7.85 -19.56 -48.48
C THR A 835 -6.85 -18.45 -48.15
N ALA A 836 -5.57 -18.80 -47.95
CA ALA A 836 -4.49 -17.84 -47.73
C ALA A 836 -3.68 -17.57 -49.01
N LYS A 837 -3.21 -16.33 -49.16
CA LYS A 837 -2.33 -15.88 -50.26
C LYS A 837 -0.86 -16.29 -50.07
N GLU A 838 -0.49 -16.66 -48.86
CA GLU A 838 0.83 -17.16 -48.49
C GLU A 838 0.70 -18.52 -47.81
N GLY A 839 1.69 -19.38 -48.02
CA GLY A 839 1.79 -20.64 -47.29
C GLY A 839 2.69 -21.66 -47.98
N LEU A 840 3.54 -22.31 -47.21
CA LEU A 840 4.36 -23.44 -47.67
C LEU A 840 3.49 -24.70 -47.87
N LEU A 841 3.43 -25.23 -49.10
CA LEU A 841 2.70 -26.46 -49.43
C LEU A 841 3.57 -27.71 -49.29
N LEU A 842 4.86 -27.61 -49.65
CA LEU A 842 5.79 -28.74 -49.63
C LEU A 842 7.20 -28.23 -49.36
N TRP A 843 7.93 -28.94 -48.50
CA TRP A 843 9.36 -28.72 -48.31
C TRP A 843 10.13 -30.02 -48.21
N ARG A 844 11.31 -30.04 -48.82
CA ARG A 844 12.38 -30.99 -48.51
C ARG A 844 13.71 -30.33 -48.78
N GLY A 845 14.62 -30.36 -47.81
CA GLY A 845 15.94 -29.76 -47.93
C GLY A 845 16.83 -30.12 -46.75
N ASP A 846 18.13 -29.92 -46.90
CA ASP A 846 19.07 -30.05 -45.80
C ASP A 846 18.98 -28.83 -44.83
N SER A 847 19.58 -28.97 -43.65
CA SER A 847 19.51 -27.98 -42.55
C SER A 847 19.90 -26.55 -42.96
N PRO A 848 19.22 -25.49 -42.47
CA PRO A 848 19.34 -24.10 -42.94
C PRO A 848 20.70 -23.42 -42.75
N MET A 849 21.67 -24.09 -42.13
CA MET A 849 22.97 -23.52 -41.77
C MET A 849 24.04 -23.61 -42.88
N ARG A 850 23.67 -24.02 -44.10
CA ARG A 850 24.60 -24.12 -45.25
C ARG A 850 24.10 -23.30 -46.43
N PRO A 851 24.76 -22.17 -46.79
CA PRO A 851 24.45 -21.48 -48.05
C PRO A 851 24.72 -22.42 -49.22
N ASN A 852 23.81 -22.41 -50.21
CA ASN A 852 23.76 -23.39 -51.30
C ASN A 852 23.59 -24.85 -50.85
N SER A 853 22.76 -25.12 -49.83
CA SER A 853 22.22 -26.45 -49.60
C SER A 853 21.21 -26.85 -50.70
N ASP A 854 21.10 -28.16 -50.94
CA ASP A 854 20.08 -28.71 -51.83
C ASP A 854 18.71 -28.63 -51.14
N PHE A 855 17.71 -28.15 -51.88
CA PHE A 855 16.32 -28.14 -51.43
C PHE A 855 15.34 -28.17 -52.61
N LEU A 856 14.10 -28.50 -52.28
CA LEU A 856 12.93 -28.53 -53.13
C LEU A 856 11.75 -28.00 -52.32
N SER A 857 11.05 -27.00 -52.85
CA SER A 857 9.88 -26.45 -52.19
C SER A 857 8.77 -26.09 -53.17
N MET A 858 7.56 -26.02 -52.63
CA MET A 858 6.40 -25.47 -53.31
C MET A 858 5.58 -24.67 -52.30
N GLY A 859 5.12 -23.48 -52.68
CA GLY A 859 4.36 -22.62 -51.78
C GLY A 859 3.70 -21.45 -52.50
N LEU A 860 2.69 -20.88 -51.85
CA LEU A 860 2.01 -19.66 -52.27
C LEU A 860 2.75 -18.44 -51.73
N GLN A 861 2.90 -17.41 -52.56
CA GLN A 861 3.37 -16.08 -52.20
C GLN A 861 2.59 -15.05 -53.02
N ASP A 862 1.99 -14.06 -52.37
CA ASP A 862 1.10 -13.06 -53.00
C ASP A 862 -0.04 -13.67 -53.86
N GLY A 863 -0.46 -14.91 -53.56
CA GLY A 863 -1.45 -15.68 -54.32
C GLY A 863 -0.90 -16.39 -55.57
N ALA A 864 0.36 -16.14 -55.95
CA ALA A 864 1.06 -16.88 -57.00
C ALA A 864 1.64 -18.20 -56.45
N LEU A 865 1.62 -19.27 -57.25
CA LEU A 865 2.25 -20.53 -56.87
C LEU A 865 3.70 -20.58 -57.38
N ILE A 866 4.63 -20.81 -56.46
CA ILE A 866 6.07 -20.91 -56.74
C ILE A 866 6.52 -22.35 -56.50
N PHE A 867 7.22 -22.91 -57.50
CA PHE A 867 8.00 -24.13 -57.37
C PHE A 867 9.48 -23.77 -57.40
N SER A 868 10.20 -24.07 -56.30
CA SER A 868 11.59 -23.68 -56.12
C SER A 868 12.49 -24.89 -55.86
N TYR A 869 13.72 -24.84 -56.34
CA TYR A 869 14.74 -25.84 -56.00
C TYR A 869 16.16 -25.30 -56.12
N ASN A 870 17.08 -25.88 -55.35
CA ASN A 870 18.51 -25.64 -55.43
C ASN A 870 19.23 -27.00 -55.55
N LEU A 871 20.24 -27.06 -56.41
CA LEU A 871 21.09 -28.22 -56.66
C LEU A 871 22.54 -27.91 -56.23
N GLY A 872 22.71 -27.07 -55.21
CA GLY A 872 23.99 -26.64 -54.68
C GLY A 872 24.75 -25.57 -55.48
N SER A 873 24.11 -24.94 -56.48
CA SER A 873 24.73 -23.91 -57.33
C SER A 873 23.89 -22.63 -57.47
N GLY A 874 22.75 -22.56 -56.79
CA GLY A 874 21.82 -21.42 -56.79
C GLY A 874 20.38 -21.85 -57.10
N VAL A 875 19.43 -21.03 -56.69
CA VAL A 875 18.00 -21.35 -56.70
C VAL A 875 17.38 -21.11 -58.07
N ALA A 876 16.55 -22.05 -58.54
CA ALA A 876 15.55 -21.81 -59.57
C ALA A 876 14.19 -21.57 -58.94
N ASN A 877 13.55 -20.44 -59.24
CA ASN A 877 12.16 -20.16 -58.88
C ASN A 877 11.29 -20.19 -60.15
N ILE A 878 10.23 -21.00 -60.15
CA ILE A 878 9.27 -21.08 -61.26
C ILE A 878 7.91 -20.67 -60.73
N THR A 879 7.50 -19.44 -61.08
CA THR A 879 6.26 -18.83 -60.60
C THR A 879 5.16 -18.92 -61.67
N VAL A 880 3.96 -19.34 -61.25
CA VAL A 880 2.71 -19.17 -62.00
C VAL A 880 1.84 -18.19 -61.22
N ASN A 881 1.42 -17.11 -61.88
CA ASN A 881 0.50 -16.12 -61.30
C ASN A 881 -0.95 -16.54 -61.57
N GLY A 882 -1.82 -16.43 -60.57
CA GLY A 882 -3.25 -16.77 -60.66
C GLY A 882 -3.95 -16.45 -59.34
N THR A 883 -5.24 -16.77 -59.24
CA THR A 883 -6.04 -16.56 -58.02
C THR A 883 -6.10 -17.84 -57.18
N PHE A 884 -4.94 -18.34 -56.74
CA PHE A 884 -4.84 -19.67 -56.12
C PHE A 884 -5.19 -19.72 -54.62
N SER A 885 -5.75 -18.63 -54.09
CA SER A 885 -6.25 -18.49 -52.72
C SER A 885 -7.76 -18.26 -52.68
N ASP A 886 -8.50 -18.76 -53.67
CA ASP A 886 -9.94 -18.53 -53.86
C ASP A 886 -10.83 -19.59 -53.18
N GLY A 887 -10.24 -20.50 -52.40
CA GLY A 887 -10.91 -21.63 -51.76
C GLY A 887 -11.22 -22.82 -52.66
N LYS A 888 -10.91 -22.77 -53.97
CA LYS A 888 -11.22 -23.84 -54.93
C LYS A 888 -10.04 -24.79 -55.16
N TRP A 889 -10.33 -25.92 -55.77
CA TRP A 889 -9.35 -26.95 -56.11
C TRP A 889 -8.57 -26.61 -57.38
N HIS A 890 -7.26 -26.42 -57.23
CA HIS A 890 -6.30 -26.27 -58.31
C HIS A 890 -5.51 -27.56 -58.54
N ARG A 891 -5.23 -27.90 -59.80
CA ARG A 891 -4.39 -29.04 -60.21
C ARG A 891 -2.98 -28.54 -60.50
N VAL A 892 -1.99 -29.11 -59.84
CA VAL A 892 -0.57 -28.75 -59.99
C VAL A 892 0.22 -29.91 -60.58
N LYS A 893 1.09 -29.59 -61.54
CA LYS A 893 2.12 -30.49 -62.02
C LYS A 893 3.47 -29.77 -62.03
N ALA A 894 4.40 -30.23 -61.21
CA ALA A 894 5.77 -29.74 -61.14
C ALA A 894 6.74 -30.85 -61.57
N VAL A 895 7.53 -30.58 -62.59
CA VAL A 895 8.53 -31.52 -63.14
C VAL A 895 9.90 -30.85 -63.08
N ARG A 896 10.92 -31.59 -62.64
CA ARG A 896 12.33 -31.22 -62.73
C ARG A 896 13.10 -32.35 -63.41
N ASP A 897 13.93 -32.01 -64.38
CA ASP A 897 14.85 -32.92 -65.05
C ASP A 897 16.24 -32.27 -65.14
N GLY A 898 17.17 -32.79 -64.33
CA GLY A 898 18.43 -32.14 -64.04
C GLY A 898 18.22 -30.74 -63.48
N GLN A 899 18.72 -29.75 -64.23
CA GLN A 899 18.60 -28.33 -63.93
C GLN A 899 17.31 -27.68 -64.40
N SER A 900 16.58 -28.32 -65.32
CA SER A 900 15.42 -27.72 -65.96
C SER A 900 14.17 -28.08 -65.18
N GLY A 901 13.31 -27.10 -64.91
CA GLY A 901 12.03 -27.29 -64.25
C GLY A 901 10.88 -26.77 -65.08
N LYS A 902 9.69 -27.32 -64.83
CA LYS A 902 8.41 -26.95 -65.43
C LYS A 902 7.32 -26.99 -64.37
N LEU A 903 6.61 -25.89 -64.19
CA LEU A 903 5.40 -25.80 -63.37
C LEU A 903 4.19 -25.61 -64.29
N THR A 904 3.08 -26.25 -63.96
CA THR A 904 1.78 -26.07 -64.64
C THR A 904 0.70 -26.11 -63.57
N VAL A 905 -0.18 -25.11 -63.58
CA VAL A 905 -1.30 -24.98 -62.64
C VAL A 905 -2.56 -24.77 -63.47
N ASP A 906 -3.53 -25.67 -63.31
CA ASP A 906 -4.73 -25.77 -64.15
C ASP A 906 -4.41 -25.52 -65.63
N ASP A 907 -5.11 -24.57 -66.26
CA ASP A 907 -4.98 -24.23 -67.67
C ASP A 907 -4.23 -22.88 -67.89
N TYR A 908 -3.54 -22.36 -66.87
CA TYR A 908 -2.74 -21.10 -66.94
C TYR A 908 -1.47 -21.20 -67.81
N GLY A 909 -1.29 -22.32 -68.50
CA GLY A 909 -0.11 -22.61 -69.31
C GLY A 909 1.10 -23.02 -68.46
N ALA A 910 2.07 -23.68 -69.11
CA ALA A 910 3.27 -24.13 -68.42
C ALA A 910 4.34 -23.03 -68.36
N LYS A 911 4.91 -22.83 -67.17
CA LYS A 911 6.10 -22.00 -66.97
C LYS A 911 7.32 -22.92 -66.79
N THR A 912 8.48 -22.46 -67.25
CA THR A 912 9.74 -23.19 -67.11
C THR A 912 10.81 -22.28 -66.54
N GLY A 913 11.80 -22.88 -65.90
CA GLY A 913 12.96 -22.20 -65.34
C GLY A 913 14.11 -23.18 -65.19
N ARG A 914 15.32 -22.69 -64.95
CA ARG A 914 16.52 -23.51 -64.87
C ARG A 914 17.44 -23.06 -63.74
N SER A 915 17.97 -23.99 -62.97
CA SER A 915 18.94 -23.66 -61.92
C SER A 915 20.31 -23.31 -62.51
N PRO A 916 21.01 -22.31 -61.96
CA PRO A 916 22.38 -21.98 -62.37
C PRO A 916 23.39 -23.09 -62.05
N GLY A 917 24.60 -22.97 -62.62
CA GLY A 917 25.72 -23.89 -62.41
C GLY A 917 25.73 -25.13 -63.32
N MET A 918 26.43 -26.19 -62.88
CA MET A 918 26.57 -27.46 -63.63
C MET A 918 25.92 -28.67 -62.93
N MET A 919 25.54 -28.54 -61.66
CA MET A 919 24.95 -29.64 -60.89
C MET A 919 23.54 -29.98 -61.39
N ARG A 920 23.17 -31.27 -61.30
CA ARG A 920 21.95 -31.86 -61.88
C ARG A 920 21.20 -32.80 -60.93
N GLN A 921 21.85 -33.27 -59.87
CA GLN A 921 21.25 -34.15 -58.87
C GLN A 921 20.80 -33.33 -57.68
N LEU A 922 19.70 -33.76 -57.07
CA LEU A 922 19.15 -33.22 -55.83
C LEU A 922 19.46 -34.21 -54.70
N ASN A 923 20.48 -33.89 -53.90
CA ASN A 923 21.08 -34.72 -52.86
C ASN A 923 20.65 -34.21 -51.48
N ILE A 924 19.55 -34.73 -50.96
CA ILE A 924 18.94 -34.28 -49.69
C ILE A 924 18.78 -35.46 -48.73
N ASN A 925 19.24 -35.29 -47.50
CA ASN A 925 19.15 -36.30 -46.44
C ASN A 925 18.00 -36.05 -45.45
N GLY A 926 17.32 -34.91 -45.53
CA GLY A 926 16.12 -34.61 -44.74
C GLY A 926 14.83 -35.30 -45.23
N PRO A 927 13.80 -35.40 -44.36
CA PRO A 927 12.49 -35.96 -44.70
C PRO A 927 11.71 -35.05 -45.65
N LEU A 928 10.58 -35.55 -46.16
CA LEU A 928 9.60 -34.77 -46.91
C LEU A 928 8.56 -34.21 -45.95
N TYR A 929 8.25 -32.92 -46.09
CA TYR A 929 7.18 -32.24 -45.37
C TYR A 929 6.08 -31.79 -46.34
N VAL A 930 4.82 -31.94 -45.93
CA VAL A 930 3.63 -31.49 -46.67
C VAL A 930 2.76 -30.61 -45.78
N GLY A 931 2.28 -29.49 -46.33
CA GLY A 931 1.39 -28.50 -45.71
C GLY A 931 2.06 -27.49 -44.78
N GLY A 932 3.31 -27.72 -44.39
CA GLY A 932 4.09 -26.85 -43.50
C GLY A 932 5.30 -27.61 -42.97
N MET A 933 5.99 -27.06 -41.98
CA MET A 933 7.00 -27.77 -41.18
C MET A 933 7.26 -27.02 -39.86
N LYS A 934 8.09 -27.58 -38.97
CA LYS A 934 8.63 -26.81 -37.84
C LYS A 934 9.58 -25.72 -38.35
N GLU A 935 9.56 -24.53 -37.73
CA GLU A 935 10.51 -23.43 -37.97
C GLU A 935 10.62 -22.98 -39.45
N ILE A 936 9.49 -22.88 -40.15
CA ILE A 936 9.38 -22.56 -41.60
C ILE A 936 10.26 -21.37 -42.02
N ALA A 937 10.18 -20.24 -41.30
CA ALA A 937 10.92 -19.04 -41.61
C ALA A 937 12.45 -19.19 -41.50
N LEU A 938 12.94 -20.12 -40.67
CA LEU A 938 14.36 -20.46 -40.58
C LEU A 938 14.79 -21.32 -41.78
N HIS A 939 14.06 -22.39 -42.05
CA HIS A 939 14.37 -23.34 -43.11
C HIS A 939 14.25 -22.76 -44.53
N THR A 940 13.28 -21.86 -44.75
CA THR A 940 13.01 -21.24 -46.06
C THR A 940 13.72 -19.89 -46.26
N SER A 941 14.65 -19.50 -45.37
CA SER A 941 15.28 -18.17 -45.38
C SER A 941 14.27 -17.02 -45.46
N ARG A 942 13.18 -17.15 -44.68
CA ARG A 942 12.02 -16.25 -44.64
C ARG A 942 11.24 -16.08 -45.95
N GLN A 943 11.43 -16.95 -46.95
CA GLN A 943 10.56 -16.97 -48.15
C GLN A 943 9.11 -17.28 -47.78
N TYR A 944 8.89 -18.10 -46.75
CA TYR A 944 7.57 -18.38 -46.19
C TYR A 944 7.60 -18.19 -44.67
N VAL A 945 6.54 -17.60 -44.11
CA VAL A 945 6.38 -17.41 -42.66
C VAL A 945 5.46 -18.47 -42.05
N GLY A 946 4.46 -18.94 -42.81
CA GLY A 946 3.53 -20.00 -42.44
C GLY A 946 3.44 -21.13 -43.46
N GLY A 947 2.76 -22.20 -43.07
CA GLY A 947 2.35 -23.32 -43.92
C GLY A 947 1.06 -23.01 -44.68
N LEU A 948 0.55 -24.02 -45.40
CA LEU A 948 -0.72 -23.96 -46.10
C LEU A 948 -1.89 -23.76 -45.12
N VAL A 949 -2.78 -22.81 -45.43
CA VAL A 949 -4.13 -22.72 -44.86
C VAL A 949 -5.11 -23.19 -45.92
N GLY A 950 -5.49 -24.47 -45.88
CA GLY A 950 -6.11 -25.13 -47.01
C GLY A 950 -6.06 -26.65 -46.93
N CYS A 951 -6.16 -27.34 -48.07
CA CYS A 951 -6.15 -28.80 -48.15
C CYS A 951 -5.31 -29.29 -49.34
N VAL A 952 -4.77 -30.50 -49.23
CA VAL A 952 -4.04 -31.20 -50.32
C VAL A 952 -4.70 -32.54 -50.58
N SER A 953 -4.83 -32.94 -51.85
CA SER A 953 -5.32 -34.27 -52.23
C SER A 953 -4.62 -34.79 -53.49
N HIS A 954 -4.82 -36.07 -53.81
CA HIS A 954 -4.33 -36.70 -55.05
C HIS A 954 -2.80 -36.54 -55.27
N PHE A 955 -2.00 -36.59 -54.21
CA PHE A 955 -0.56 -36.38 -54.33
C PHE A 955 0.12 -37.61 -54.93
N THR A 956 0.72 -37.45 -56.11
CA THR A 956 1.43 -38.50 -56.86
C THR A 956 2.88 -38.09 -57.05
N LEU A 957 3.79 -39.03 -56.76
CA LEU A 957 5.24 -38.89 -56.88
C LEU A 957 5.73 -39.70 -58.09
N SER A 958 6.74 -39.17 -58.80
CA SER A 958 7.22 -39.73 -60.06
C SER A 958 6.11 -39.81 -61.11
N THR A 959 5.55 -40.97 -61.44
CA THR A 959 4.48 -41.09 -62.46
C THR A 959 3.35 -42.03 -62.09
N ASP A 960 3.52 -42.75 -60.99
CA ASP A 960 2.96 -44.08 -60.73
C ASP A 960 2.75 -44.33 -59.23
N TYR A 961 3.39 -43.56 -58.35
CA TYR A 961 3.25 -43.71 -56.91
C TYR A 961 2.26 -42.68 -56.35
N HIS A 962 1.04 -43.12 -56.06
CA HIS A 962 0.09 -42.34 -55.28
C HIS A 962 0.48 -42.40 -53.80
N LEU A 963 0.68 -41.23 -53.18
CA LEU A 963 1.04 -41.09 -51.77
C LEU A 963 -0.24 -40.99 -50.95
N ALA A 964 -0.47 -41.94 -50.04
CA ALA A 964 -1.58 -41.90 -49.11
C ALA A 964 -1.26 -40.89 -48.00
N LEU A 965 -1.77 -39.67 -48.12
CA LEU A 965 -1.26 -38.51 -47.36
C LEU A 965 -1.22 -38.70 -45.84
N VAL A 966 -2.13 -39.47 -45.25
CA VAL A 966 -2.13 -39.73 -43.80
C VAL A 966 -1.51 -41.09 -43.47
N GLU A 967 -1.79 -42.14 -44.25
CA GLU A 967 -1.30 -43.51 -44.00
C GLU A 967 0.22 -43.65 -44.21
N ASP A 968 0.77 -43.02 -45.25
CA ASP A 968 2.22 -43.05 -45.55
C ASP A 968 3.04 -42.11 -44.64
N ALA A 969 2.39 -41.29 -43.82
CA ALA A 969 3.04 -40.30 -42.97
C ALA A 969 3.61 -40.94 -41.69
N SER A 970 4.88 -40.67 -41.42
CA SER A 970 5.61 -41.12 -40.22
C SER A 970 5.24 -40.35 -38.95
N ASP A 971 4.83 -39.09 -39.08
CA ASP A 971 4.36 -38.22 -37.99
C ASP A 971 3.56 -37.05 -38.59
N GLY A 972 2.79 -36.34 -37.76
CA GLY A 972 2.09 -35.13 -38.13
C GLY A 972 1.63 -34.30 -36.93
N LYS A 973 1.38 -33.01 -37.16
CA LYS A 973 0.85 -32.10 -36.13
C LYS A 973 -0.31 -31.29 -36.66
N ASN A 974 -1.32 -31.09 -35.81
CA ASN A 974 -2.47 -30.22 -36.06
C ASN A 974 -3.22 -30.54 -37.38
N ILE A 975 -3.35 -31.82 -37.74
CA ILE A 975 -3.98 -32.27 -39.01
C ILE A 975 -5.47 -32.52 -38.80
N ASN A 976 -6.30 -31.84 -39.59
CA ASN A 976 -7.75 -31.96 -39.56
C ASN A 976 -8.27 -32.66 -40.83
N THR A 977 -9.51 -33.14 -40.83
CA THR A 977 -10.17 -33.62 -42.05
C THR A 977 -10.68 -32.44 -42.88
N CYS A 978 -10.37 -32.41 -44.16
CA CYS A 978 -10.89 -31.38 -45.05
C CYS A 978 -12.36 -31.63 -45.40
N SER A 979 -13.27 -30.87 -44.79
CA SER A 979 -14.65 -30.81 -45.27
C SER A 979 -14.73 -30.22 -46.69
N ASN A 980 -15.74 -30.67 -47.45
CA ASN A 980 -16.00 -30.20 -48.83
C ASN A 980 -16.08 -28.67 -48.92
#